data_AF-A2FWW8-F1
#
_entry.id   AF-A2FWW8-F1
#
_cell.length_a   1.000
_cell.length_b   1.000
_cell.length_c   1.000
_cell.angle_alpha   90.00
_cell.angle_beta   90.00
_cell.angle_gamma   90.00
#
_symmetry.space_group_name_H-M   'P 1'
#
loop_
_entity.id
_entity.type
_entity.pdbx_description
1 polymer ?
#
loop_
_entity_poly.entity_id
_entity_poly.type
_entity_poly.pdbx_seq_one_letter_code
_entity_poly.pdbx_strand_id
1 'polypeptide(L)'
;MNSSSPFDSFGNFEIGTHNGEKVIIHYQYDSLAVYYLETLELVSKVTFQFPVVSLFVSNNPKEEALNFVIITEDQQAHSIFLDNAEFKVHSSTNIHENIMSHHTMLTDKFDYNYILFESGKMVKLSKKSPVQYQIEWPIKNGKIVRLERCHPFEDQYLIEKNSSAFIALIKTEKEYLVATYIYNFTTEELMQGPYTANISCFSRYLNSKIFFQNGKIFGFNPFREIAEIPDVTCASQAWNTEKTIIFTPEGIGYSVTADSFTEVLRLSNPPLRVESTGDFLIYLTSSGDLILNGTEHKVHIVAPIRLSEYKSILIQCDEDSIKTFPTISMPSIPTIQTKYEGKKVTGYNGATWECTNNIVAFAGCNSENSEFVIAASVKTVYILKVPSDSKAIQLIKEETMTSPIIDVAISPIHYAISTIKQGVHVTSYVGDPFNLTFHTGQCLCLSLSKTTVASGFDDGSFILASLEERGPIVNMKPFNTPVKKVTHITDDSVLVQWDLACAVVSRDKFQWCSLPKFNGAQISAFAADLLALGGPGGMSIYNFPSKKLVAVIPKRLIGICSSSVCFSTLSSLGIRFFALTADNELIVLYSHREIDVDHQSLIDADDARAICAVDESAYVICNKCVAIFDMRGNRIDTVDFPAPPRFFEASSRGFYVCFARMIWYISRDMSMKKIPFDKSNIVCFCAIDDDKFCIATSTRVLTCSAMGTKIVFQTLTKVDKRIISMKALSSSQISVPDTLAIVFEDSSTAIYQIPQQ
;
A
#
# COMPACT_ATOMS: atom_id res chain seq x y z
N MET A 1 -4.85 -6.11 -21.15
CA MET A 1 -3.92 -5.65 -20.11
C MET A 1 -3.40 -4.23 -20.41
N ASN A 2 -4.22 -3.18 -20.24
CA ASN A 2 -3.61 -1.93 -19.78
C ASN A 2 -3.17 -2.23 -18.34
N SER A 3 -1.90 -1.96 -18.05
CA SER A 3 -1.30 -2.15 -16.73
C SER A 3 -2.01 -1.27 -15.71
N SER A 4 -3.16 -1.73 -15.20
CA SER A 4 -3.76 -1.24 -13.96
C SER A 4 -3.08 -1.98 -12.83
N SER A 5 -1.86 -1.53 -12.52
CA SER A 5 -1.26 -1.75 -11.22
C SER A 5 -2.12 -1.05 -10.14
N PRO A 6 -1.73 -0.98 -8.85
CA PRO A 6 -2.25 -0.09 -7.81
C PRO A 6 -2.65 1.35 -8.21
N PHE A 7 -2.33 1.78 -9.44
CA PHE A 7 -2.76 2.96 -10.21
C PHE A 7 -4.26 3.23 -10.36
N ASP A 8 -5.16 2.42 -9.81
CA ASP A 8 -6.54 2.86 -9.61
C ASP A 8 -6.65 3.95 -8.55
N SER A 9 -5.63 4.10 -7.70
CA SER A 9 -5.59 5.12 -6.67
C SER A 9 -5.68 6.53 -7.24
N PHE A 10 -5.04 6.83 -8.38
CA PHE A 10 -5.12 8.14 -9.03
C PHE A 10 -6.27 8.29 -10.03
N GLY A 11 -7.09 7.26 -10.28
CA GLY A 11 -8.10 7.30 -11.33
C GLY A 11 -7.52 7.21 -12.75
N ASN A 12 -8.31 7.55 -13.77
CA ASN A 12 -7.92 7.49 -15.18
C ASN A 12 -8.13 8.85 -15.86
N PHE A 13 -7.48 9.07 -17.00
CA PHE A 13 -7.68 10.29 -17.77
C PHE A 13 -7.70 10.02 -19.27
N GLU A 14 -8.51 10.82 -19.96
CA GLU A 14 -8.63 10.82 -21.42
C GLU A 14 -8.35 12.23 -21.95
N ILE A 15 -8.05 12.34 -23.24
CA ILE A 15 -7.85 13.64 -23.89
C ILE A 15 -9.05 13.95 -24.78
N GLY A 16 -9.54 15.19 -24.69
CA GLY A 16 -10.63 15.71 -25.52
C GLY A 16 -10.31 17.09 -26.08
N THR A 17 -11.32 17.71 -26.70
CA THR A 17 -11.27 19.08 -27.22
C THR A 17 -12.50 19.85 -26.70
N HIS A 18 -12.30 21.08 -26.23
CA HIS A 18 -13.34 21.99 -25.74
C HIS A 18 -13.04 23.39 -26.26
N ASN A 19 -13.99 24.04 -26.96
CA ASN A 19 -13.81 25.35 -27.59
C ASN A 19 -12.56 25.47 -28.48
N GLY A 20 -12.19 24.38 -29.18
CA GLY A 20 -10.98 24.33 -30.02
C GLY A 20 -9.66 24.14 -29.25
N GLU A 21 -9.69 24.09 -27.92
CA GLU A 21 -8.53 23.83 -27.07
C GLU A 21 -8.49 22.36 -26.62
N LYS A 22 -7.29 21.78 -26.53
CA LYS A 22 -7.12 20.41 -26.03
C LYS A 22 -7.33 20.40 -24.51
N VAL A 23 -8.05 19.41 -23.99
CA VAL A 23 -8.36 19.26 -22.56
C VAL A 23 -8.08 17.85 -22.07
N ILE A 24 -7.84 17.72 -20.77
CA ILE A 24 -7.69 16.45 -20.05
C ILE A 24 -8.95 16.22 -19.23
N ILE A 25 -9.54 15.04 -19.36
CA ILE A 25 -10.71 14.62 -18.61
C ILE A 25 -10.24 13.56 -17.63
N HIS A 26 -10.10 13.95 -16.37
CA HIS A 26 -9.69 13.06 -15.29
C HIS A 26 -10.92 12.56 -14.54
N TYR A 27 -11.03 11.26 -14.31
CA TYR A 27 -12.08 10.68 -13.48
C TYR A 27 -11.50 9.70 -12.46
N GLN A 28 -11.98 9.83 -11.22
CA GLN A 28 -11.57 9.02 -10.08
C GLN A 28 -12.80 8.72 -9.25
N TYR A 29 -13.22 7.45 -9.23
CA TYR A 29 -14.43 7.01 -8.53
C TYR A 29 -15.68 7.76 -8.99
N ASP A 30 -16.29 8.58 -8.12
CA ASP A 30 -17.47 9.39 -8.39
C ASP A 30 -17.15 10.84 -8.78
N SER A 31 -15.88 11.23 -8.86
CA SER A 31 -15.47 12.57 -9.27
C SER A 31 -14.95 12.59 -10.70
N LEU A 32 -15.30 13.65 -11.44
CA LEU A 32 -14.79 13.95 -12.77
C LEU A 32 -14.36 15.42 -12.82
N ALA A 33 -13.17 15.66 -13.37
CA ALA A 33 -12.58 16.99 -13.52
C ALA A 33 -12.05 17.17 -14.95
N VAL A 34 -12.17 18.37 -15.49
CA VAL A 34 -11.65 18.75 -16.81
C VAL A 34 -10.63 19.86 -16.65
N TYR A 35 -9.47 19.72 -17.27
CA TYR A 35 -8.36 20.67 -17.24
C TYR A 35 -7.97 21.09 -18.66
N TYR A 36 -7.58 22.34 -18.86
CA TYR A 36 -6.94 22.75 -20.13
C TYR A 36 -5.58 22.05 -20.25
N LEU A 37 -5.25 21.48 -21.42
CA LEU A 37 -4.04 20.69 -21.57
C LEU A 37 -2.77 21.54 -21.42
N GLU A 38 -2.75 22.74 -22.01
CA GLU A 38 -1.55 23.59 -22.06
C GLU A 38 -1.20 24.22 -20.71
N THR A 39 -2.21 24.66 -19.95
CA THR A 39 -2.04 25.34 -18.66
C THR A 39 -2.24 24.43 -17.45
N LEU A 40 -2.91 23.29 -17.63
CA LEU A 40 -3.45 22.43 -16.59
C LEU A 40 -4.39 23.15 -15.61
N GLU A 41 -5.00 24.26 -16.00
CA GLU A 41 -6.00 24.95 -15.20
C GLU A 41 -7.33 24.18 -15.18
N LEU A 42 -7.96 24.11 -14.02
CA LEU A 42 -9.25 23.44 -13.84
C LEU A 42 -10.35 24.23 -14.57
N VAL A 43 -11.00 23.59 -15.54
CA VAL A 43 -12.16 24.11 -16.27
C VAL A 43 -13.42 23.87 -15.47
N SER A 44 -13.65 22.62 -15.07
CA SER A 44 -14.87 22.22 -14.36
C SER A 44 -14.67 20.93 -13.57
N LYS A 45 -15.45 20.75 -12.51
CA LYS A 45 -15.47 19.54 -11.68
C LYS A 45 -16.89 19.19 -11.25
N VAL A 46 -17.23 17.90 -11.30
CA VAL A 46 -18.53 17.36 -10.88
C VAL A 46 -18.36 16.07 -10.08
N THR A 47 -19.32 15.80 -9.20
CA THR A 47 -19.43 14.53 -8.47
C THR A 47 -20.75 13.85 -8.80
N PHE A 48 -20.71 12.57 -9.13
CA PHE A 48 -21.88 11.76 -9.48
C PHE A 48 -22.45 11.03 -8.26
N GLN A 49 -23.75 10.72 -8.34
CA GLN A 49 -24.41 9.89 -7.33
C GLN A 49 -23.82 8.48 -7.28
N PHE A 50 -23.50 7.93 -8.45
CA PHE A 50 -22.87 6.62 -8.62
C PHE A 50 -21.51 6.78 -9.30
N PRO A 51 -20.57 5.87 -9.05
CA PRO A 51 -19.20 6.00 -9.54
C PRO A 51 -19.12 5.76 -11.04
N VAL A 52 -18.16 6.40 -11.69
CA VAL A 52 -17.83 6.22 -13.10
C VAL A 52 -17.00 4.94 -13.26
N VAL A 53 -17.53 4.00 -14.02
CA VAL A 53 -16.90 2.72 -14.37
C VAL A 53 -16.03 2.87 -15.61
N SER A 54 -16.51 3.62 -16.61
CA SER A 54 -15.80 3.88 -17.86
C SER A 54 -16.18 5.24 -18.46
N LEU A 55 -15.25 5.80 -19.23
CA LEU A 55 -15.40 7.08 -19.93
C LEU A 55 -14.91 6.93 -21.36
N PHE A 56 -15.64 7.50 -22.32
CA PHE A 56 -15.28 7.50 -23.73
C PHE A 56 -15.44 8.91 -24.31
N VAL A 57 -14.40 9.42 -24.95
CA VAL A 57 -14.42 10.74 -25.59
C VAL A 57 -14.90 10.62 -27.03
N SER A 58 -15.84 11.48 -27.43
CA SER A 58 -16.37 11.48 -28.80
C SER A 58 -15.34 12.00 -29.79
N ASN A 59 -15.40 11.52 -31.02
CA ASN A 59 -14.36 11.76 -32.02
C ASN A 59 -14.75 12.92 -32.92
N ASN A 60 -14.78 14.14 -32.39
CA ASN A 60 -15.15 15.30 -33.18
C ASN A 60 -14.26 16.52 -32.88
N PRO A 61 -13.24 16.79 -33.72
CA PRO A 61 -12.33 17.92 -33.53
C PRO A 61 -12.96 19.28 -33.84
N LYS A 62 -14.25 19.33 -34.24
CA LYS A 62 -14.95 20.54 -34.69
C LYS A 62 -16.01 21.07 -33.71
N GLU A 63 -16.20 20.44 -32.56
CA GLU A 63 -17.23 20.87 -31.61
C GLU A 63 -16.74 22.01 -30.70
N GLU A 64 -17.60 23.03 -30.53
CA GLU A 64 -17.42 24.06 -29.49
C GLU A 64 -17.55 23.43 -28.09
N ALA A 65 -18.43 22.44 -27.92
CA ALA A 65 -18.65 21.74 -26.64
C ALA A 65 -17.89 20.41 -26.59
N LEU A 66 -17.31 20.08 -25.43
CA LEU A 66 -16.70 18.76 -25.23
C LEU A 66 -17.80 17.72 -25.00
N ASN A 67 -17.84 16.66 -25.81
CA ASN A 67 -18.81 15.58 -25.72
C ASN A 67 -18.16 14.24 -25.35
N PHE A 68 -18.63 13.61 -24.27
CA PHE A 68 -18.16 12.31 -23.84
C PHE A 68 -19.28 11.48 -23.23
N VAL A 69 -19.04 10.17 -23.16
CA VAL A 69 -19.94 9.20 -22.57
C VAL A 69 -19.32 8.66 -21.31
N ILE A 70 -20.11 8.58 -20.23
CA ILE A 70 -19.73 7.84 -19.03
C ILE A 70 -20.69 6.69 -18.78
N ILE A 71 -20.19 5.61 -18.19
CA ILE A 71 -21.01 4.52 -17.64
C ILE A 71 -20.83 4.51 -16.12
N THR A 72 -21.92 4.45 -15.38
CA THR A 72 -21.92 4.44 -13.91
C THR A 72 -22.32 3.08 -13.33
N GLU A 73 -21.97 2.83 -12.05
CA GLU A 73 -22.21 1.51 -11.40
C GLU A 73 -23.69 1.10 -11.33
N ASP A 74 -24.63 2.06 -11.41
CA ASP A 74 -26.08 1.79 -11.50
C ASP A 74 -26.54 1.42 -12.92
N GLN A 75 -25.60 1.05 -13.79
CA GLN A 75 -25.84 0.61 -15.17
C GLN A 75 -26.47 1.70 -16.04
N GLN A 76 -26.18 2.97 -15.75
CA GLN A 76 -26.57 4.09 -16.60
C GLN A 76 -25.40 4.49 -17.49
N ALA A 77 -25.70 4.70 -18.76
CA ALA A 77 -24.82 5.38 -19.69
C ALA A 77 -25.33 6.81 -19.90
N HIS A 78 -24.46 7.80 -19.66
CA HIS A 78 -24.76 9.21 -19.79
C HIS A 78 -23.91 9.82 -20.90
N SER A 79 -24.54 10.45 -21.89
CA SER A 79 -23.87 11.39 -22.80
C SER A 79 -23.86 12.76 -22.15
N ILE A 80 -22.67 13.31 -21.96
CA ILE A 80 -22.41 14.55 -21.23
C ILE A 80 -21.73 15.53 -22.17
N PHE A 81 -22.21 16.77 -22.14
CA PHE A 81 -21.57 17.90 -22.78
C PHE A 81 -21.00 18.82 -21.72
N LEU A 82 -19.78 19.28 -21.91
CA LEU A 82 -19.26 20.46 -21.23
C LEU A 82 -19.46 21.64 -22.17
N ASP A 83 -20.35 22.55 -21.77
CA ASP A 83 -20.69 23.76 -22.51
C ASP A 83 -20.60 24.93 -21.52
N ASN A 84 -19.78 25.94 -21.84
CA ASN A 84 -19.50 27.08 -20.96
C ASN A 84 -19.05 26.66 -19.54
N ALA A 85 -18.18 25.65 -19.45
CA ALA A 85 -17.67 25.08 -18.19
C ALA A 85 -18.72 24.42 -17.27
N GLU A 86 -19.95 24.19 -17.75
CA GLU A 86 -20.99 23.46 -17.02
C GLU A 86 -21.23 22.08 -17.64
N PHE A 87 -21.28 21.05 -16.79
CA PHE A 87 -21.65 19.70 -17.22
C PHE A 87 -23.16 19.60 -17.43
N LYS A 88 -23.56 19.28 -18.67
CA LYS A 88 -24.96 19.06 -19.06
C LYS A 88 -25.14 17.62 -19.51
N VAL A 89 -25.99 16.88 -18.81
CA VAL A 89 -26.40 15.54 -19.23
C VAL A 89 -27.36 15.68 -20.40
N HIS A 90 -26.94 15.24 -21.59
CA HIS A 90 -27.75 15.32 -22.79
C HIS A 90 -28.71 14.14 -22.91
N SER A 91 -28.26 12.93 -22.62
CA SER A 91 -29.11 11.75 -22.58
C SER A 91 -28.58 10.73 -21.58
N SER A 92 -29.50 10.03 -20.92
CA SER A 92 -29.20 8.93 -20.01
C SER A 92 -29.96 7.69 -20.46
N THR A 93 -29.36 6.52 -20.36
CA THR A 93 -29.99 5.27 -20.78
C THR A 93 -29.50 4.12 -19.92
N ASN A 94 -30.42 3.27 -19.49
CA ASN A 94 -30.06 2.00 -18.86
C ASN A 94 -29.49 1.05 -19.92
N ILE A 95 -28.26 0.57 -19.71
CA ILE A 95 -27.60 -0.34 -20.65
C ILE A 95 -28.20 -1.75 -20.61
N HIS A 96 -28.87 -2.13 -19.51
CA HIS A 96 -29.44 -3.47 -19.28
C HIS A 96 -28.43 -4.58 -19.59
N GLU A 97 -27.19 -4.39 -19.15
CA GLU A 97 -26.04 -5.27 -19.33
C GLU A 97 -25.19 -5.25 -18.08
N ASN A 98 -24.34 -6.27 -17.92
CA ASN A 98 -23.37 -6.27 -16.85
C ASN A 98 -22.35 -5.15 -17.08
N ILE A 99 -22.21 -4.21 -16.14
CA ILE A 99 -21.23 -3.11 -16.23
C ILE A 99 -19.77 -3.59 -16.32
N MET A 100 -19.51 -4.84 -15.89
CA MET A 100 -18.22 -5.49 -16.01
C MET A 100 -17.97 -6.12 -17.37
N SER A 101 -18.97 -6.20 -18.26
CA SER A 101 -18.78 -6.70 -19.62
C SER A 101 -17.78 -5.81 -20.38
N HIS A 102 -16.92 -6.41 -21.20
CA HIS A 102 -16.06 -5.61 -22.06
C HIS A 102 -16.93 -4.82 -23.04
N HIS A 103 -16.60 -3.54 -23.20
CA HIS A 103 -17.36 -2.65 -24.04
C HIS A 103 -16.48 -1.58 -24.66
N THR A 104 -16.93 -1.05 -25.79
CA THR A 104 -16.26 0.04 -26.49
C THR A 104 -17.29 1.01 -27.06
N MET A 105 -16.87 2.24 -27.34
CA MET A 105 -17.72 3.24 -27.96
C MET A 105 -17.48 3.30 -29.46
N LEU A 106 -18.57 3.22 -30.23
CA LEU A 106 -18.61 3.48 -31.66
C LEU A 106 -19.33 4.81 -31.89
N THR A 107 -18.91 5.55 -32.91
CA THR A 107 -19.50 6.84 -33.29
C THR A 107 -19.91 6.77 -34.76
N ASP A 108 -21.14 7.17 -35.09
CA ASP A 108 -21.59 7.26 -36.49
C ASP A 108 -21.22 8.60 -37.14
N LYS A 109 -21.51 8.78 -38.43
CA LYS A 109 -21.17 10.02 -39.16
C LYS A 109 -21.92 11.27 -38.69
N PHE A 110 -22.93 11.10 -37.84
CA PHE A 110 -23.74 12.18 -37.28
C PHE A 110 -23.42 12.42 -35.81
N ASP A 111 -22.30 11.86 -35.32
CA ASP A 111 -21.81 11.99 -33.95
C ASP A 111 -22.75 11.39 -32.90
N TYR A 112 -23.61 10.44 -33.29
CA TYR A 112 -24.31 9.63 -32.31
C TYR A 112 -23.35 8.58 -31.74
N ASN A 113 -23.35 8.49 -30.41
CA ASN A 113 -22.54 7.54 -29.67
C ASN A 113 -23.33 6.24 -29.41
N TYR A 114 -22.67 5.11 -29.67
CA TYR A 114 -23.16 3.77 -29.46
C TYR A 114 -22.18 3.04 -28.54
N ILE A 115 -22.69 2.33 -27.54
CA ILE A 115 -21.87 1.46 -26.69
C ILE A 115 -22.09 0.03 -27.16
N LEU A 116 -21.02 -0.62 -27.60
CA LEU A 116 -21.02 -2.01 -28.02
C LEU A 116 -20.45 -2.89 -26.90
N PHE A 117 -21.20 -3.90 -26.50
CA PHE A 117 -20.84 -4.86 -25.46
C PHE A 117 -20.34 -6.19 -26.05
N GLU A 118 -19.58 -6.94 -25.27
CA GLU A 118 -19.07 -8.27 -25.64
C GLU A 118 -20.17 -9.30 -25.94
N SER A 119 -21.39 -9.07 -25.45
CA SER A 119 -22.59 -9.86 -25.76
C SER A 119 -23.12 -9.63 -27.18
N GLY A 120 -22.55 -8.69 -27.93
CA GLY A 120 -23.07 -8.21 -29.21
C GLY A 120 -24.22 -7.21 -29.06
N LYS A 121 -24.63 -6.89 -27.83
CA LYS A 121 -25.61 -5.82 -27.60
C LYS A 121 -24.99 -4.47 -27.89
N MET A 122 -25.74 -3.60 -28.56
CA MET A 122 -25.34 -2.23 -28.83
C MET A 122 -26.41 -1.25 -28.36
N VAL A 123 -26.01 -0.19 -27.65
CA VAL A 123 -26.92 0.80 -27.06
C VAL A 123 -26.64 2.17 -27.65
N LYS A 124 -27.62 2.75 -28.35
CA LYS A 124 -27.55 4.13 -28.87
C LYS A 124 -27.95 5.13 -27.80
N LEU A 125 -27.11 6.14 -27.57
CA LEU A 125 -27.41 7.25 -26.65
C LEU A 125 -28.13 8.38 -27.39
N SER A 126 -29.41 8.58 -27.09
CA SER A 126 -30.23 9.62 -27.72
C SER A 126 -31.31 10.16 -26.79
N LYS A 127 -31.63 11.46 -26.92
CA LYS A 127 -32.74 12.12 -26.20
C LYS A 127 -34.13 11.59 -26.57
N LYS A 128 -34.32 11.18 -27.82
CA LYS A 128 -35.68 10.92 -28.37
C LYS A 128 -36.18 9.51 -28.09
N SER A 129 -35.30 8.51 -28.00
CA SER A 129 -35.57 7.14 -27.54
C SER A 129 -34.24 6.38 -27.53
N PRO A 130 -33.84 5.74 -26.42
CA PRO A 130 -32.74 4.78 -26.46
C PRO A 130 -33.13 3.59 -27.33
N VAL A 131 -32.27 3.24 -28.27
CA VAL A 131 -32.46 2.06 -29.13
C VAL A 131 -31.40 1.04 -28.76
N GLN A 132 -31.85 -0.18 -28.46
CA GLN A 132 -30.98 -1.32 -28.21
C GLN A 132 -31.02 -2.22 -29.44
N TYR A 133 -29.84 -2.57 -29.93
CA TYR A 133 -29.64 -3.48 -31.06
C TYR A 133 -28.97 -4.75 -30.54
N GLN A 134 -29.28 -5.88 -31.17
CA GLN A 134 -28.50 -7.10 -31.03
C GLN A 134 -27.78 -7.34 -32.35
N ILE A 135 -26.46 -7.27 -32.32
CA ILE A 135 -25.63 -7.54 -33.49
C ILE A 135 -25.38 -9.05 -33.56
N GLU A 136 -25.38 -9.59 -34.78
CA GLU A 136 -24.88 -10.94 -35.02
C GLU A 136 -23.38 -10.98 -34.75
N TRP A 137 -23.04 -11.43 -33.54
CA TRP A 137 -21.67 -11.44 -33.05
C TRP A 137 -20.94 -12.71 -33.52
N PRO A 138 -19.84 -12.61 -34.30
CA PRO A 138 -19.26 -13.76 -34.99
C PRO A 138 -18.47 -14.72 -34.08
N ILE A 139 -18.30 -14.39 -32.80
CA ILE A 139 -17.48 -15.16 -31.85
C ILE A 139 -18.34 -16.29 -31.25
N LYS A 140 -18.11 -17.52 -31.74
CA LYS A 140 -18.79 -18.72 -31.23
C LYS A 140 -17.95 -19.48 -30.18
N ASN A 141 -16.62 -19.39 -30.28
CA ASN A 141 -15.66 -20.07 -29.40
C ASN A 141 -14.60 -19.07 -28.91
N GLY A 142 -14.50 -18.85 -27.60
CA GLY A 142 -13.53 -17.94 -26.99
C GLY A 142 -14.18 -16.87 -26.12
N LYS A 143 -13.42 -16.32 -25.17
CA LYS A 143 -13.85 -15.27 -24.25
C LYS A 143 -13.28 -13.94 -24.71
N ILE A 144 -14.12 -12.94 -24.96
CA ILE A 144 -13.62 -11.57 -25.16
C ILE A 144 -12.93 -11.14 -23.87
N VAL A 145 -11.71 -10.63 -24.01
CA VAL A 145 -10.93 -10.05 -22.91
C VAL A 145 -10.65 -8.57 -23.11
N ARG A 146 -10.91 -8.02 -24.30
CA ARG A 146 -10.82 -6.59 -24.58
C ARG A 146 -11.62 -6.23 -25.83
N LEU A 147 -12.27 -5.06 -25.80
CA LEU A 147 -12.78 -4.35 -26.96
C LEU A 147 -12.18 -2.95 -26.94
N GLU A 148 -11.59 -2.53 -28.06
CA GLU A 148 -10.95 -1.23 -28.16
C GLU A 148 -11.28 -0.56 -29.48
N ARG A 149 -11.65 0.71 -29.43
CA ARG A 149 -11.85 1.53 -30.61
C ARG A 149 -10.52 1.69 -31.35
N CYS A 150 -10.54 1.69 -32.67
CA CYS A 150 -9.36 1.97 -33.47
C CYS A 150 -9.66 2.94 -34.60
N HIS A 151 -8.61 3.52 -35.19
CA HIS A 151 -8.74 4.32 -36.40
C HIS A 151 -9.28 3.48 -37.57
N PRO A 152 -10.05 4.09 -38.48
CA PRO A 152 -10.44 3.44 -39.72
C PRO A 152 -9.18 2.95 -40.47
N PHE A 153 -9.21 1.72 -40.98
CA PHE A 153 -8.08 1.14 -41.71
C PHE A 153 -7.90 1.85 -43.07
N GLU A 154 -6.86 2.68 -43.19
CA GLU A 154 -6.53 3.38 -44.43
C GLU A 154 -6.30 2.37 -45.58
N ASP A 155 -6.61 2.78 -46.82
CA ASP A 155 -6.42 2.04 -48.07
C ASP A 155 -7.33 0.83 -48.36
N GLN A 156 -8.50 0.73 -47.69
CA GLN A 156 -9.45 -0.35 -47.96
C GLN A 156 -10.80 0.15 -48.46
N TYR A 157 -11.24 -0.41 -49.59
CA TYR A 157 -12.59 -0.24 -50.18
C TYR A 157 -13.75 -0.69 -49.24
N LEU A 158 -13.43 -1.18 -48.04
CA LEU A 158 -14.37 -1.73 -47.05
C LEU A 158 -15.02 -0.67 -46.14
N ILE A 159 -14.55 0.59 -46.18
CA ILE A 159 -15.00 1.63 -45.24
C ILE A 159 -16.00 2.56 -45.92
N GLU A 160 -17.29 2.31 -45.69
CA GLU A 160 -18.33 3.28 -46.02
C GLU A 160 -18.22 4.53 -45.12
N LYS A 161 -18.67 5.69 -45.62
CA LYS A 161 -18.64 6.98 -44.91
C LYS A 161 -19.34 6.97 -43.54
N ASN A 162 -20.17 5.97 -43.25
CA ASN A 162 -20.93 5.83 -42.01
C ASN A 162 -20.57 4.53 -41.28
N SER A 163 -19.31 4.35 -40.90
CA SER A 163 -18.83 3.14 -40.24
C SER A 163 -17.84 3.44 -39.11
N SER A 164 -17.67 2.50 -38.19
CA SER A 164 -16.71 2.60 -37.09
C SER A 164 -15.95 1.28 -36.92
N ALA A 165 -14.64 1.39 -36.67
CA ALA A 165 -13.74 0.25 -36.54
C ALA A 165 -13.33 0.00 -35.08
N PHE A 166 -13.19 -1.26 -34.70
CA PHE A 166 -12.71 -1.66 -33.39
C PHE A 166 -11.92 -2.97 -33.45
N ILE A 167 -11.20 -3.26 -32.37
CA ILE A 167 -10.38 -4.45 -32.17
C ILE A 167 -10.97 -5.26 -31.02
N ALA A 168 -11.08 -6.57 -31.22
CA ALA A 168 -11.38 -7.53 -30.17
C ALA A 168 -10.16 -8.39 -29.87
N LEU A 169 -9.82 -8.50 -28.59
CA LEU A 169 -8.88 -9.50 -28.08
C LEU A 169 -9.69 -10.65 -27.50
N ILE A 170 -9.47 -11.86 -28.02
CA ILE A 170 -10.27 -13.04 -27.74
C ILE A 170 -9.35 -14.12 -27.16
N LYS A 171 -9.59 -14.53 -25.91
CA LYS A 171 -8.91 -15.64 -25.25
C LYS A 171 -9.47 -16.95 -25.80
N THR A 172 -8.60 -17.77 -26.40
CA THR A 172 -8.87 -19.16 -26.73
C THR A 172 -8.18 -20.08 -25.71
N GLU A 173 -8.30 -21.41 -25.86
CA GLU A 173 -7.68 -22.34 -24.90
C GLU A 173 -6.15 -22.25 -24.82
N LYS A 174 -5.47 -21.82 -25.89
CA LYS A 174 -3.99 -21.85 -25.98
C LYS A 174 -3.33 -20.53 -26.38
N GLU A 175 -4.10 -19.59 -26.92
CA GLU A 175 -3.58 -18.35 -27.51
C GLU A 175 -4.61 -17.22 -27.39
N TYR A 176 -4.16 -15.98 -27.61
CA TYR A 176 -5.06 -14.86 -27.85
C TYR A 176 -5.21 -14.64 -29.36
N LEU A 177 -6.44 -14.47 -29.81
CA LEU A 177 -6.77 -14.02 -31.15
C LEU A 177 -7.06 -12.51 -31.09
N VAL A 178 -6.29 -11.74 -31.83
CA VAL A 178 -6.58 -10.33 -32.10
C VAL A 178 -7.33 -10.25 -33.41
N ALA A 179 -8.54 -9.74 -33.40
CA ALA A 179 -9.37 -9.58 -34.60
C ALA A 179 -9.87 -8.15 -34.71
N THR A 180 -9.85 -7.61 -35.93
CA THR A 180 -10.41 -6.29 -36.24
C THR A 180 -11.80 -6.43 -36.83
N TYR A 181 -12.66 -5.46 -36.58
CA TYR A 181 -14.05 -5.43 -37.03
C TYR A 181 -14.47 -4.02 -37.44
N ILE A 182 -15.43 -3.95 -38.36
CA ILE A 182 -16.04 -2.70 -38.84
C ILE A 182 -17.56 -2.85 -38.71
N TYR A 183 -18.18 -1.94 -37.97
CA TYR A 183 -19.63 -1.84 -37.94
C TYR A 183 -20.11 -0.76 -38.92
N ASN A 184 -21.00 -1.13 -39.84
CA ASN A 184 -21.59 -0.22 -40.80
C ASN A 184 -22.97 0.25 -40.30
N PHE A 185 -23.10 1.53 -39.99
CA PHE A 185 -24.35 2.12 -39.49
C PHE A 185 -25.41 2.33 -40.59
N THR A 186 -25.04 2.19 -41.87
CA THR A 186 -25.96 2.30 -43.00
C THR A 186 -26.59 0.96 -43.36
N THR A 187 -25.81 -0.14 -43.37
CA THR A 187 -26.34 -1.49 -43.59
C THR A 187 -26.74 -2.21 -42.29
N GLU A 188 -26.35 -1.66 -41.13
CA GLU A 188 -26.50 -2.27 -39.80
C GLU A 188 -25.75 -3.61 -39.63
N GLU A 189 -24.73 -3.85 -40.46
CA GLU A 189 -23.97 -5.11 -40.48
C GLU A 189 -22.59 -4.96 -39.81
N LEU A 190 -22.16 -6.04 -39.16
CA LEU A 190 -20.80 -6.19 -38.64
C LEU A 190 -19.95 -6.97 -39.64
N MET A 191 -18.89 -6.34 -40.13
CA MET A 191 -17.94 -6.93 -41.07
C MET A 191 -16.63 -7.25 -40.37
N GLN A 192 -15.99 -8.35 -40.76
CA GLN A 192 -14.62 -8.63 -40.34
C GLN A 192 -13.68 -7.60 -40.95
N GLY A 193 -12.85 -6.99 -40.12
CA GLY A 193 -11.80 -6.09 -40.54
C GLY A 193 -10.62 -6.85 -41.14
N PRO A 194 -9.66 -6.11 -41.70
CA PRO A 194 -8.57 -6.71 -42.49
C PRO A 194 -7.52 -7.49 -41.71
N TYR A 195 -7.40 -7.26 -40.40
CA TYR A 195 -6.32 -7.83 -39.60
C TYR A 195 -6.86 -8.83 -38.62
N THR A 196 -6.22 -10.00 -38.60
CA THR A 196 -6.42 -11.05 -37.60
C THR A 196 -5.07 -11.68 -37.32
N ALA A 197 -4.69 -11.81 -36.04
CA ALA A 197 -3.41 -12.35 -35.62
C ALA A 197 -3.55 -13.20 -34.35
N ASN A 198 -2.87 -14.35 -34.35
CA ASN A 198 -2.70 -15.15 -33.15
C ASN A 198 -1.45 -14.70 -32.41
N ILE A 199 -1.60 -14.39 -31.13
CA ILE A 199 -0.50 -14.00 -30.25
C ILE A 199 -0.45 -14.93 -29.05
N SER A 200 0.75 -15.07 -28.48
CA SER A 200 0.96 -15.89 -27.29
C SER A 200 0.04 -15.43 -26.16
N CYS A 201 -0.44 -16.37 -25.34
CA CYS A 201 -1.17 -16.04 -24.10
C CYS A 201 -0.32 -15.24 -23.09
N PHE A 202 0.99 -15.17 -23.31
CA PHE A 202 1.94 -14.36 -22.53
C PHE A 202 2.17 -12.97 -23.12
N SER A 203 1.50 -12.61 -24.21
CA SER A 203 1.64 -11.29 -24.83
C SER A 203 0.87 -10.23 -24.05
N ARG A 204 1.52 -9.09 -23.79
CA ARG A 204 0.90 -7.93 -23.16
C ARG A 204 0.38 -7.00 -24.25
N TYR A 205 -0.94 -7.00 -24.45
CA TYR A 205 -1.59 -6.01 -25.32
C TYR A 205 -1.40 -4.62 -24.73
N LEU A 206 -0.80 -3.69 -25.47
CA LEU A 206 -0.53 -2.33 -24.98
C LEU A 206 -1.64 -1.35 -25.40
N ASN A 207 -2.01 -1.33 -26.69
CA ASN A 207 -3.09 -0.51 -27.23
C ASN A 207 -3.56 -1.07 -28.60
N SER A 208 -4.45 -0.36 -29.27
CA SER A 208 -4.97 -0.70 -30.60
C SER A 208 -3.93 -0.87 -31.72
N LYS A 209 -2.64 -0.57 -31.49
CA LYS A 209 -1.59 -0.58 -32.51
C LYS A 209 -0.47 -1.56 -32.23
N ILE A 210 -0.12 -1.78 -30.96
CA ILE A 210 1.05 -2.56 -30.57
C ILE A 210 0.80 -3.52 -29.40
N PHE A 211 1.58 -4.58 -29.35
CA PHE A 211 1.67 -5.50 -28.21
C PHE A 211 3.13 -5.83 -27.90
N PHE A 212 3.39 -6.22 -26.65
CA PHE A 212 4.68 -6.66 -26.17
C PHE A 212 4.69 -8.18 -25.98
N GLN A 213 5.72 -8.85 -26.48
CA GLN A 213 5.90 -10.29 -26.36
C GLN A 213 7.39 -10.63 -26.32
N ASN A 214 7.83 -11.37 -25.30
CA ASN A 214 9.19 -11.92 -25.18
C ASN A 214 10.31 -10.88 -25.42
N GLY A 215 10.23 -9.71 -24.78
CA GLY A 215 11.25 -8.66 -24.94
C GLY A 215 11.17 -7.90 -26.27
N LYS A 216 10.04 -7.98 -26.97
CA LYS A 216 9.87 -7.36 -28.29
C LYS A 216 8.52 -6.67 -28.42
N ILE A 217 8.50 -5.59 -29.19
CA ILE A 217 7.29 -4.85 -29.57
C ILE A 217 6.90 -5.25 -30.98
N PHE A 218 5.61 -5.54 -31.14
CA PHE A 218 5.01 -5.90 -32.42
C PHE A 218 3.86 -4.94 -32.75
N GLY A 219 3.71 -4.60 -34.03
CA GLY A 219 2.56 -3.87 -34.56
C GLY A 219 1.44 -4.79 -35.01
N PHE A 220 0.20 -4.29 -35.11
CA PHE A 220 -0.93 -5.02 -35.70
C PHE A 220 -1.14 -4.76 -37.19
N ASN A 221 -0.71 -3.59 -37.68
CA ASN A 221 -0.90 -3.18 -39.07
C ASN A 221 0.39 -2.52 -39.62
N PRO A 222 1.22 -3.26 -40.39
CA PRO A 222 1.18 -4.72 -40.57
C PRO A 222 1.64 -5.47 -39.30
N PHE A 223 1.30 -6.76 -39.19
CA PHE A 223 1.84 -7.61 -38.13
C PHE A 223 3.34 -7.85 -38.32
N ARG A 224 4.17 -7.12 -37.57
CA ARG A 224 5.63 -7.23 -37.63
C ARG A 224 6.28 -6.83 -36.31
N GLU A 225 7.48 -7.35 -36.09
CA GLU A 225 8.39 -6.85 -35.05
C GLU A 225 8.82 -5.42 -35.39
N ILE A 226 8.74 -4.53 -34.41
CA ILE A 226 9.13 -3.11 -34.52
C ILE A 226 10.47 -2.89 -33.83
N ALA A 227 10.63 -3.40 -32.61
CA ALA A 227 11.83 -3.20 -31.79
C ALA A 227 11.99 -4.27 -30.71
N GLU A 228 13.24 -4.46 -30.25
CA GLU A 228 13.59 -5.26 -29.08
C GLU A 228 13.79 -4.34 -27.87
N ILE A 229 13.11 -4.64 -26.75
CA ILE A 229 13.13 -3.85 -25.53
C ILE A 229 12.98 -4.77 -24.31
N PRO A 230 13.72 -4.57 -23.21
CA PRO A 230 13.69 -5.50 -22.07
C PRO A 230 12.29 -5.70 -21.48
N ASP A 231 11.55 -4.60 -21.27
CA ASP A 231 10.17 -4.60 -20.77
C ASP A 231 9.49 -3.24 -21.04
N VAL A 232 8.16 -3.20 -20.94
CA VAL A 232 7.34 -1.99 -21.07
C VAL A 232 6.54 -1.74 -19.79
N THR A 233 6.77 -0.59 -19.17
CA THR A 233 6.10 -0.20 -17.92
C THR A 233 4.74 0.49 -18.17
N CYS A 234 4.65 1.34 -19.18
CA CYS A 234 3.39 1.99 -19.57
C CYS A 234 3.37 2.35 -21.06
N ALA A 235 2.17 2.50 -21.63
CA ALA A 235 1.96 2.89 -23.02
C ALA A 235 0.75 3.82 -23.15
N SER A 236 0.81 4.79 -24.07
CA SER A 236 -0.30 5.73 -24.35
C SER A 236 -1.41 5.05 -25.16
N GLN A 237 -2.67 5.44 -24.93
CA GLN A 237 -3.80 4.86 -25.66
C GLN A 237 -3.88 5.30 -27.12
N ALA A 238 -3.30 6.45 -27.51
CA ALA A 238 -2.95 6.89 -28.89
C ALA A 238 -3.84 6.40 -30.05
N TRP A 239 -5.15 6.28 -29.82
CA TRP A 239 -6.07 5.74 -30.83
C TRP A 239 -6.31 6.78 -31.92
N ASN A 240 -6.11 8.07 -31.62
CA ASN A 240 -6.30 9.19 -32.53
C ASN A 240 -5.00 9.72 -33.17
N THR A 241 -3.83 9.20 -32.81
CA THR A 241 -2.52 9.68 -33.29
C THR A 241 -1.70 8.56 -33.90
N GLU A 242 -0.87 8.81 -34.92
CA GLU A 242 -0.03 7.76 -35.53
C GLU A 242 1.02 7.17 -34.58
N LYS A 243 1.45 7.93 -33.57
CA LYS A 243 2.55 7.62 -32.66
C LYS A 243 2.04 7.09 -31.33
N THR A 244 2.56 5.94 -30.89
CA THR A 244 2.40 5.46 -29.51
C THR A 244 3.64 5.82 -28.70
N ILE A 245 3.48 6.30 -27.48
CA ILE A 245 4.59 6.47 -26.55
C ILE A 245 4.60 5.31 -25.55
N ILE A 246 5.76 4.67 -25.38
CA ILE A 246 5.98 3.62 -24.37
C ILE A 246 7.13 4.01 -23.44
N PHE A 247 7.13 3.53 -22.20
CA PHE A 247 8.25 3.70 -21.27
C PHE A 247 8.81 2.37 -20.77
N THR A 248 10.13 2.30 -20.57
CA THR A 248 10.82 1.17 -19.93
C THR A 248 10.83 1.30 -18.41
N PRO A 249 11.16 0.22 -17.66
CA PRO A 249 11.34 0.28 -16.20
C PRO A 249 12.38 1.31 -15.73
N GLU A 250 13.36 1.65 -16.57
CA GLU A 250 14.40 2.64 -16.30
C GLU A 250 13.94 4.09 -16.57
N GLY A 251 12.67 4.30 -16.96
CA GLY A 251 12.12 5.62 -17.23
C GLY A 251 12.45 6.18 -18.62
N ILE A 252 12.91 5.35 -19.56
CA ILE A 252 13.19 5.77 -20.94
C ILE A 252 11.92 5.69 -21.77
N GLY A 253 11.50 6.82 -22.34
CA GLY A 253 10.33 6.97 -23.19
C GLY A 253 10.69 6.86 -24.68
N TYR A 254 10.00 5.98 -25.40
CA TYR A 254 10.16 5.77 -26.84
C TYR A 254 8.88 6.11 -27.59
N SER A 255 9.02 6.83 -28.70
CA SER A 255 7.97 6.95 -29.71
C SER A 255 8.06 5.79 -30.69
N VAL A 256 6.93 5.11 -30.84
CA VAL A 256 6.75 3.92 -31.66
C VAL A 256 5.75 4.23 -32.75
N THR A 257 6.15 4.03 -34.00
CA THR A 257 5.26 3.97 -35.16
C THR A 257 5.42 2.61 -35.84
N ALA A 258 4.71 2.38 -36.94
CA ALA A 258 4.92 1.18 -37.73
C ALA A 258 6.38 1.06 -38.18
N ASP A 259 7.03 2.16 -38.57
CA ASP A 259 8.36 2.17 -39.23
C ASP A 259 9.48 2.80 -38.40
N SER A 260 9.16 3.35 -37.22
CA SER A 260 10.15 4.05 -36.39
C SER A 260 10.06 3.69 -34.91
N PHE A 261 11.22 3.67 -34.28
CA PHE A 261 11.39 3.50 -32.84
C PHE A 261 12.47 4.47 -32.37
N THR A 262 12.10 5.52 -31.65
CA THR A 262 13.01 6.61 -31.28
C THR A 262 12.83 7.03 -29.82
N GLU A 263 13.92 7.19 -29.08
CA GLU A 263 13.89 7.77 -27.73
C GLU A 263 13.42 9.24 -27.82
N VAL A 264 12.44 9.60 -26.99
CA VAL A 264 11.84 10.96 -26.96
C VAL A 264 11.95 11.64 -25.60
N LEU A 265 12.08 10.87 -24.52
CA LEU A 265 12.16 11.40 -23.17
C LEU A 265 12.92 10.42 -22.27
N ARG A 266 13.60 10.96 -21.25
CA ARG A 266 14.20 10.15 -20.18
C ARG A 266 13.81 10.76 -18.84
N LEU A 267 13.10 9.98 -18.04
CA LEU A 267 12.68 10.34 -16.69
C LEU A 267 13.54 9.61 -15.66
N SER A 268 13.60 10.15 -14.44
CA SER A 268 14.28 9.50 -13.31
C SER A 268 13.58 8.20 -12.88
N ASN A 269 12.27 8.15 -13.04
CA ASN A 269 11.42 7.00 -12.81
C ASN A 269 10.39 6.89 -13.94
N PRO A 270 9.94 5.68 -14.30
CA PRO A 270 8.88 5.52 -15.29
C PRO A 270 7.57 6.14 -14.80
N PRO A 271 6.77 6.75 -15.70
CA PRO A 271 5.49 7.31 -15.32
C PRO A 271 4.46 6.20 -15.07
N LEU A 272 3.43 6.50 -14.29
CA LEU A 272 2.33 5.58 -14.01
C LEU A 272 1.39 5.46 -15.21
N ARG A 273 1.14 6.60 -15.86
CA ARG A 273 0.28 6.73 -17.02
C ARG A 273 0.86 7.77 -17.96
N VAL A 274 0.59 7.62 -19.23
CA VAL A 274 1.05 8.52 -20.28
C VAL A 274 -0.05 8.65 -21.32
N GLU A 275 -0.29 9.85 -21.80
CA GLU A 275 -1.07 10.07 -23.02
C GLU A 275 -0.33 11.04 -23.95
N SER A 276 -0.64 10.95 -25.25
CA SER A 276 -0.03 11.81 -26.25
C SER A 276 -1.05 12.27 -27.29
N THR A 277 -0.93 13.53 -27.67
CA THR A 277 -1.71 14.13 -28.77
C THR A 277 -0.90 14.24 -30.06
N GLY A 278 0.25 13.57 -30.12
CA GLY A 278 1.23 13.70 -31.20
C GLY A 278 2.15 14.91 -31.03
N ASP A 279 1.59 16.07 -30.64
CA ASP A 279 2.32 17.31 -30.39
C ASP A 279 2.77 17.42 -28.92
N PHE A 280 1.91 16.94 -28.03
CA PHE A 280 2.12 17.01 -26.58
C PHE A 280 2.22 15.61 -25.99
N LEU A 281 3.03 15.51 -24.95
CA LEU A 281 3.18 14.33 -24.11
C LEU A 281 2.78 14.71 -22.69
N ILE A 282 1.76 14.06 -22.16
CA ILE A 282 1.34 14.22 -20.77
C ILE A 282 1.58 12.92 -20.04
N TYR A 283 2.10 13.02 -18.81
CA TYR A 283 2.33 11.84 -18.00
C TYR A 283 2.02 12.10 -16.53
N LEU A 284 1.52 11.06 -15.87
CA LEU A 284 1.30 11.04 -14.44
C LEU A 284 2.54 10.42 -13.80
N THR A 285 3.23 11.22 -12.99
CA THR A 285 4.34 10.75 -12.18
C THR A 285 3.85 9.83 -11.08
N SER A 286 4.79 9.10 -10.51
CA SER A 286 4.55 8.22 -9.41
C SER A 286 4.02 9.02 -8.19
N SER A 287 4.58 10.20 -7.90
CA SER A 287 4.11 11.10 -6.82
C SER A 287 2.74 11.75 -7.03
N GLY A 288 2.02 11.43 -8.12
CA GLY A 288 0.69 11.99 -8.39
C GLY A 288 0.69 13.33 -9.12
N ASP A 289 1.86 13.86 -9.49
CA ASP A 289 1.93 15.06 -10.33
C ASP A 289 1.63 14.67 -11.79
N LEU A 290 0.56 15.22 -12.33
CA LEU A 290 0.24 15.21 -13.75
C LEU A 290 1.00 16.35 -14.43
N ILE A 291 1.88 16.01 -15.37
CA ILE A 291 2.85 16.95 -15.97
C ILE A 291 2.73 16.93 -17.49
N LEU A 292 2.70 18.12 -18.07
CA LEU A 292 2.87 18.31 -19.51
C LEU A 292 4.36 18.42 -19.83
N ASN A 293 4.88 17.53 -20.68
CA ASN A 293 6.29 17.52 -21.03
C ASN A 293 6.72 18.85 -21.68
N GLY A 294 7.85 19.39 -21.21
CA GLY A 294 8.42 20.63 -21.74
C GLY A 294 7.81 21.93 -21.17
N THR A 295 6.94 21.86 -20.15
CA THR A 295 6.40 23.04 -19.45
C THR A 295 6.63 22.99 -17.94
N GLU A 296 6.40 24.11 -17.25
CA GLU A 296 6.41 24.19 -15.78
C GLU A 296 5.03 23.84 -15.16
N HIS A 297 4.02 23.58 -15.99
CA HIS A 297 2.67 23.33 -15.53
C HIS A 297 2.55 21.92 -14.95
N LYS A 298 2.03 21.82 -13.72
CA LYS A 298 1.71 20.56 -13.06
C LYS A 298 0.46 20.65 -12.20
N VAL A 299 -0.30 19.55 -12.15
CA VAL A 299 -1.44 19.39 -11.24
C VAL A 299 -1.21 18.16 -10.37
N HIS A 300 -1.32 18.35 -9.07
CA HIS A 300 -1.18 17.25 -8.12
C HIS A 300 -2.53 16.53 -7.95
N ILE A 301 -2.59 15.26 -8.35
CA ILE A 301 -3.75 14.40 -8.18
C ILE A 301 -3.59 13.61 -6.88
N VAL A 302 -4.57 13.71 -6.00
CA VAL A 302 -4.52 13.03 -4.71
C VAL A 302 -5.03 11.59 -4.84
N ALA A 303 -4.14 10.63 -4.56
CA ALA A 303 -4.49 9.22 -4.45
C ALA A 303 -4.84 8.84 -2.99
N PRO A 304 -5.69 7.82 -2.79
CA PRO A 304 -5.72 7.09 -1.53
C PRO A 304 -4.34 6.57 -1.19
N ILE A 305 -3.93 6.79 0.05
CA ILE A 305 -2.62 6.37 0.54
C ILE A 305 -2.74 4.98 1.17
N ARG A 306 -1.77 4.11 0.90
CA ARG A 306 -1.72 2.80 1.54
C ARG A 306 -1.21 2.94 2.97
N LEU A 307 -2.04 2.47 3.90
CA LEU A 307 -1.70 2.36 5.31
C LEU A 307 -1.41 0.89 5.64
N SER A 308 -0.19 0.60 6.04
CA SER A 308 0.19 -0.67 6.65
C SER A 308 0.41 -0.48 8.13
N GLU A 309 0.03 -1.47 8.94
CA GLU A 309 0.16 -1.38 10.38
C GLU A 309 0.86 -2.59 10.97
N TYR A 310 1.44 -2.38 12.15
CA TYR A 310 1.91 -3.44 13.00
C TYR A 310 1.90 -2.99 14.45
N LYS A 311 1.15 -3.70 15.30
CA LYS A 311 0.91 -3.32 16.69
C LYS A 311 0.39 -1.88 16.73
N SER A 312 1.15 -0.95 17.32
CA SER A 312 0.82 0.47 17.42
C SER A 312 1.60 1.35 16.42
N ILE A 313 2.27 0.75 15.44
CA ILE A 313 2.99 1.46 14.38
C ILE A 313 2.09 1.54 13.16
N LEU A 314 1.73 2.75 12.76
CA LEU A 314 1.13 3.00 11.46
C LEU A 314 2.20 3.51 10.51
N ILE A 315 2.22 2.94 9.31
CA ILE A 315 3.10 3.31 8.23
C ILE A 315 2.25 3.85 7.10
N GLN A 316 2.39 5.15 6.86
CA GLN A 316 1.85 5.82 5.69
C GLN A 316 2.87 5.76 4.57
N CYS A 317 2.48 5.06 3.49
CA CYS A 317 3.32 4.89 2.32
C CYS A 317 2.98 5.94 1.29
N ASP A 318 3.82 6.96 1.23
CA ASP A 318 3.83 7.92 0.15
C ASP A 318 5.02 7.61 -0.77
N GLU A 319 4.89 8.05 -2.00
CA GLU A 319 5.87 7.99 -3.07
C GLU A 319 7.16 8.75 -2.74
N ASP A 320 7.03 9.86 -2.01
CA ASP A 320 8.17 10.69 -1.63
C ASP A 320 8.80 10.26 -0.30
N SER A 321 7.97 9.82 0.66
CA SER A 321 8.44 9.49 2.00
C SER A 321 7.53 8.54 2.74
N ILE A 322 8.12 7.69 3.57
CA ILE A 322 7.35 6.87 4.49
C ILE A 322 7.28 7.55 5.86
N LYS A 323 6.07 7.80 6.33
CA LYS A 323 5.80 8.38 7.65
C LYS A 323 5.36 7.28 8.61
N THR A 324 6.02 7.20 9.75
CA THR A 324 5.70 6.28 10.84
C THR A 324 5.14 7.06 12.02
N PHE A 325 3.97 6.70 12.52
CA PHE A 325 3.32 7.40 13.63
C PHE A 325 2.42 6.46 14.44
N PRO A 326 2.00 6.83 15.66
CA PRO A 326 2.31 8.05 16.41
C PRO A 326 3.71 8.03 17.03
N THR A 327 4.43 9.17 17.00
CA THR A 327 5.66 9.40 17.77
C THR A 327 5.52 10.62 18.68
N ILE A 328 5.96 10.52 19.93
CA ILE A 328 6.09 11.65 20.85
C ILE A 328 7.51 12.25 20.81
N SER A 329 7.71 13.43 21.39
CA SER A 329 9.04 14.01 21.57
C SER A 329 9.92 13.14 22.47
N MET A 330 11.21 13.04 22.14
CA MET A 330 12.17 12.32 22.96
C MET A 330 12.23 12.91 24.38
N PRO A 331 12.07 12.10 25.44
CA PRO A 331 12.13 12.58 26.82
C PRO A 331 13.56 12.97 27.22
N SER A 332 13.71 13.86 28.20
CA SER A 332 15.01 14.17 28.79
C SER A 332 15.52 12.98 29.60
N ILE A 333 16.73 12.52 29.29
CA ILE A 333 17.36 11.38 29.95
C ILE A 333 18.22 11.89 31.12
N PRO A 334 18.11 11.32 32.33
CA PRO A 334 19.02 11.62 33.43
C PRO A 334 20.47 11.34 33.02
N THR A 335 21.34 12.33 33.16
CA THR A 335 22.77 12.18 32.83
C THR A 335 23.59 12.02 34.09
N ILE A 336 24.50 11.04 34.04
CA ILE A 336 25.57 10.85 35.02
C ILE A 336 26.79 11.65 34.57
N GLN A 337 27.49 12.25 35.53
CA GLN A 337 28.66 13.08 35.23
C GLN A 337 29.96 12.29 35.37
N THR A 338 29.94 11.19 36.14
CA THR A 338 31.08 10.28 36.27
C THR A 338 31.32 9.51 34.96
N LYS A 339 32.60 9.42 34.56
CA LYS A 339 33.06 8.74 33.34
C LYS A 339 34.00 7.59 33.67
N TYR A 340 34.19 6.67 32.72
CA TYR A 340 35.21 5.64 32.82
C TYR A 340 36.05 5.56 31.54
N GLU A 341 37.30 5.12 31.68
CA GLU A 341 38.21 4.84 30.58
C GLU A 341 39.15 3.69 30.98
N GLY A 342 39.09 2.58 30.23
CA GLY A 342 39.87 1.39 30.52
C GLY A 342 39.56 0.83 31.91
N LYS A 343 40.47 1.04 32.86
CA LYS A 343 40.37 0.59 34.26
C LYS A 343 39.95 1.68 35.23
N LYS A 344 39.88 2.93 34.77
CA LYS A 344 39.80 4.12 35.59
C LYS A 344 38.41 4.73 35.54
N VAL A 345 37.86 5.06 36.70
CA VAL A 345 36.63 5.84 36.89
C VAL A 345 37.01 7.25 37.33
N THR A 346 36.44 8.27 36.71
CA THR A 346 36.68 9.69 37.00
C THR A 346 35.37 10.38 37.33
N GLY A 347 35.24 10.86 38.57
CA GLY A 347 34.09 11.62 39.05
C GLY A 347 34.04 13.04 38.49
N TYR A 348 32.88 13.69 38.61
CA TYR A 348 32.67 15.07 38.16
C TYR A 348 33.56 16.11 38.86
N ASN A 349 33.96 15.81 40.10
CA ASN A 349 34.89 16.59 40.90
C ASN A 349 36.38 16.35 40.53
N GLY A 350 36.65 15.55 39.48
CA GLY A 350 37.99 15.16 39.03
C GLY A 350 38.66 14.07 39.87
N ALA A 351 37.98 13.52 40.89
CA ALA A 351 38.47 12.39 41.66
C ALA A 351 38.57 11.14 40.79
N THR A 352 39.55 10.29 41.03
CA THR A 352 39.76 9.09 40.21
C THR A 352 39.90 7.83 41.05
N TRP A 353 39.36 6.73 40.58
CA TRP A 353 39.50 5.39 41.14
C TRP A 353 39.87 4.41 40.03
N GLU A 354 40.63 3.36 40.33
CA GLU A 354 41.11 2.41 39.32
C GLU A 354 40.99 0.97 39.83
N CYS A 355 40.53 0.05 38.96
CA CYS A 355 40.50 -1.39 39.25
C CYS A 355 41.62 -2.16 38.56
N THR A 356 41.75 -3.44 38.90
CA THR A 356 42.80 -4.33 38.36
C THR A 356 42.61 -4.68 36.89
N ASN A 357 41.35 -4.86 36.47
CA ASN A 357 40.96 -5.27 35.12
C ASN A 357 40.20 -4.16 34.39
N ASN A 358 40.11 -4.27 33.06
CA ASN A 358 39.31 -3.32 32.28
C ASN A 358 37.83 -3.42 32.66
N ILE A 359 37.18 -2.26 32.73
CA ILE A 359 35.74 -2.13 32.96
C ILE A 359 35.03 -2.54 31.67
N VAL A 360 34.08 -3.47 31.79
CA VAL A 360 33.25 -4.00 30.69
C VAL A 360 31.81 -3.47 30.75
N ALA A 361 31.34 -3.06 31.93
CA ALA A 361 30.03 -2.45 32.11
C ALA A 361 30.06 -1.39 33.22
N PHE A 362 29.24 -0.36 33.09
CA PHE A 362 29.27 0.83 33.94
C PHE A 362 27.92 1.53 33.97
N ALA A 363 27.44 1.88 35.17
CA ALA A 363 26.22 2.67 35.34
C ALA A 363 26.33 3.57 36.58
N GLY A 364 25.46 4.58 36.67
CA GLY A 364 25.42 5.47 37.82
C GLY A 364 24.03 6.03 38.07
N CYS A 365 23.83 6.55 39.28
CA CYS A 365 22.64 7.28 39.67
C CYS A 365 22.99 8.45 40.58
N ASN A 366 22.26 9.56 40.40
CA ASN A 366 22.41 10.74 41.25
C ASN A 366 21.59 10.58 42.55
N SER A 367 22.19 11.00 43.66
CA SER A 367 21.58 11.18 44.97
C SER A 367 21.91 12.59 45.46
N GLU A 368 21.10 13.18 46.34
CA GLU A 368 21.09 14.62 46.68
C GLU A 368 22.49 15.25 46.85
N ASN A 369 23.42 14.56 47.52
CA ASN A 369 24.80 15.04 47.76
C ASN A 369 25.89 14.09 47.24
N SER A 370 25.55 13.10 46.41
CA SER A 370 26.51 12.07 45.96
C SER A 370 26.06 11.41 44.67
N GLU A 371 27.02 11.02 43.83
CA GLU A 371 26.76 10.12 42.72
C GLU A 371 27.15 8.70 43.14
N PHE A 372 26.25 7.74 43.00
CA PHE A 372 26.55 6.31 43.19
C PHE A 372 26.81 5.69 41.83
N VAL A 373 27.87 4.92 41.73
CA VAL A 373 28.38 4.38 40.48
C VAL A 373 28.69 2.90 40.66
N ILE A 374 28.31 2.10 39.69
CA ILE A 374 28.68 0.69 39.60
C ILE A 374 29.61 0.51 38.41
N ALA A 375 30.74 -0.13 38.64
CA ALA A 375 31.69 -0.52 37.60
C ALA A 375 31.90 -2.04 37.67
N ALA A 376 31.93 -2.71 36.52
CA ALA A 376 32.16 -4.14 36.46
C ALA A 376 33.35 -4.46 35.55
N SER A 377 34.25 -5.31 36.02
CA SER A 377 35.15 -6.09 35.16
C SER A 377 34.46 -7.38 34.73
N VAL A 378 35.15 -8.26 33.99
CA VAL A 378 34.56 -9.52 33.47
C VAL A 378 33.85 -10.35 34.55
N LYS A 379 34.36 -10.37 35.80
CA LYS A 379 33.77 -11.15 36.90
C LYS A 379 33.60 -10.38 38.22
N THR A 380 34.04 -9.14 38.33
CA THR A 380 34.01 -8.42 39.61
C THR A 380 33.25 -7.12 39.47
N VAL A 381 32.32 -6.87 40.38
CA VAL A 381 31.53 -5.65 40.48
C VAL A 381 32.04 -4.79 41.62
N TYR A 382 32.11 -3.49 41.38
CA TYR A 382 32.55 -2.47 42.31
C TYR A 382 31.46 -1.41 42.46
N ILE A 383 31.02 -1.17 43.68
CA ILE A 383 30.07 -0.10 44.01
C ILE A 383 30.84 1.06 44.61
N LEU A 384 30.74 2.22 43.99
CA LEU A 384 31.49 3.43 44.29
C LEU A 384 30.54 4.56 44.69
N LYS A 385 30.98 5.39 45.62
CA LYS A 385 30.32 6.66 45.97
C LYS A 385 31.26 7.81 45.63
N VAL A 386 30.74 8.79 44.89
CA VAL A 386 31.42 10.03 44.52
C VAL A 386 30.74 11.18 45.28
N PRO A 387 31.32 11.63 46.41
CA PRO A 387 30.75 12.73 47.19
C PRO A 387 30.98 14.08 46.48
N SER A 388 30.06 15.03 46.64
CA SER A 388 30.21 16.40 46.10
C SER A 388 31.41 17.14 46.67
N ASP A 389 31.71 16.91 47.95
CA ASP A 389 32.62 17.76 48.70
C ASP A 389 34.02 17.14 48.87
N SER A 390 34.24 15.94 48.32
CA SER A 390 35.47 15.14 48.50
C SER A 390 36.17 14.87 47.18
N LYS A 391 37.50 15.04 47.14
CA LYS A 391 38.32 14.66 45.97
C LYS A 391 38.67 13.17 45.90
N ALA A 392 38.02 12.32 46.71
CA ALA A 392 38.24 10.88 46.72
C ALA A 392 36.94 10.11 46.46
N ILE A 393 36.99 9.17 45.51
CA ILE A 393 35.92 8.19 45.25
C ILE A 393 36.04 7.08 46.30
N GLN A 394 34.93 6.74 46.96
CA GLN A 394 34.88 5.71 48.00
C GLN A 394 34.37 4.38 47.43
N LEU A 395 35.12 3.29 47.64
CA LEU A 395 34.65 1.93 47.37
C LEU A 395 33.75 1.47 48.52
N ILE A 396 32.48 1.18 48.21
CA ILE A 396 31.48 0.70 49.17
C ILE A 396 31.48 -0.83 49.23
N LYS A 397 31.51 -1.48 48.07
CA LYS A 397 31.38 -2.94 47.96
C LYS A 397 32.17 -3.47 46.78
N GLU A 398 32.79 -4.64 46.96
CA GLU A 398 33.40 -5.44 45.92
C GLU A 398 32.84 -6.86 45.99
N GLU A 399 32.42 -7.40 44.84
CA GLU A 399 31.83 -8.74 44.77
C GLU A 399 32.26 -9.47 43.50
N THR A 400 32.65 -10.75 43.64
CA THR A 400 33.09 -11.60 42.53
C THR A 400 32.01 -12.58 42.12
N MET A 401 31.64 -12.57 40.85
CA MET A 401 30.64 -13.39 40.21
C MET A 401 31.21 -14.70 39.67
N THR A 402 30.38 -15.75 39.67
CA THR A 402 30.75 -17.06 39.11
C THR A 402 30.73 -17.07 37.58
N SER A 403 29.83 -16.30 36.98
CA SER A 403 29.63 -16.14 35.54
C SER A 403 30.12 -14.77 35.06
N PRO A 404 30.58 -14.65 33.78
CA PRO A 404 30.93 -13.35 33.22
C PRO A 404 29.74 -12.39 33.21
N ILE A 405 30.01 -11.13 33.58
CA ILE A 405 29.04 -10.04 33.64
C ILE A 405 28.83 -9.47 32.24
N ILE A 406 27.57 -9.19 31.89
CA ILE A 406 27.19 -8.54 30.62
C ILE A 406 26.93 -7.06 30.86
N ASP A 407 26.05 -6.73 31.80
CA ASP A 407 25.71 -5.35 32.14
C ASP A 407 25.40 -5.17 33.63
N VAL A 408 25.42 -3.93 34.10
CA VAL A 408 25.16 -3.55 35.48
C VAL A 408 24.28 -2.30 35.56
N ALA A 409 23.48 -2.20 36.62
CA ALA A 409 22.72 -1.00 36.93
C ALA A 409 22.73 -0.72 38.44
N ILE A 410 22.53 0.53 38.85
CA ILE A 410 22.55 0.94 40.25
C ILE A 410 21.47 1.98 40.55
N SER A 411 20.91 1.89 41.74
CA SER A 411 20.09 2.90 42.39
C SER A 411 20.70 3.22 43.77
N PRO A 412 20.19 4.20 44.53
CA PRO A 412 20.76 4.55 45.84
C PRO A 412 20.74 3.44 46.91
N ILE A 413 19.99 2.35 46.67
CA ILE A 413 19.78 1.26 47.65
C ILE A 413 20.13 -0.11 47.05
N HIS A 414 19.83 -0.30 45.76
CA HIS A 414 19.95 -1.58 45.07
C HIS A 414 20.95 -1.49 43.91
N TYR A 415 21.52 -2.63 43.53
CA TYR A 415 22.24 -2.80 42.27
C TYR A 415 21.71 -4.03 41.55
N ALA A 416 21.83 -4.02 40.23
CA ALA A 416 21.45 -5.11 39.36
C ALA A 416 22.63 -5.57 38.52
N ILE A 417 22.75 -6.87 38.31
CA ILE A 417 23.77 -7.51 37.48
C ILE A 417 23.08 -8.47 36.51
N SER A 418 23.48 -8.43 35.24
CA SER A 418 23.21 -9.49 34.28
C SER A 418 24.47 -10.28 34.00
N THR A 419 24.34 -11.61 33.90
CA THR A 419 25.46 -12.49 33.54
C THR A 419 25.07 -13.40 32.38
N ILE A 420 26.07 -14.04 31.75
CA ILE A 420 25.81 -14.97 30.63
C ILE A 420 24.94 -16.17 31.03
N LYS A 421 25.08 -16.70 32.26
CA LYS A 421 24.42 -17.95 32.69
C LYS A 421 23.31 -17.76 33.71
N GLN A 422 23.45 -16.77 34.58
CA GLN A 422 22.52 -16.46 35.65
C GLN A 422 21.86 -15.14 35.25
N GLY A 423 20.53 -15.06 35.28
CA GLY A 423 19.74 -14.01 34.64
C GLY A 423 19.94 -12.62 35.26
N VAL A 424 18.87 -11.88 35.45
CA VAL A 424 18.96 -10.57 36.10
C VAL A 424 18.89 -10.78 37.60
N HIS A 425 19.94 -10.36 38.32
CA HIS A 425 20.03 -10.41 39.77
C HIS A 425 19.99 -9.00 40.34
N VAL A 426 19.06 -8.75 41.26
CA VAL A 426 18.96 -7.47 41.97
C VAL A 426 19.19 -7.69 43.45
N THR A 427 20.11 -6.94 44.03
CA THR A 427 20.54 -7.08 45.44
C THR A 427 20.68 -5.71 46.10
N SER A 428 20.40 -5.62 47.40
CA SER A 428 20.67 -4.41 48.18
C SER A 428 22.15 -4.33 48.59
N TYR A 429 22.71 -3.12 48.57
CA TYR A 429 24.04 -2.83 49.12
C TYR A 429 24.00 -1.85 50.30
N VAL A 430 22.82 -1.29 50.56
CA VAL A 430 22.49 -0.46 51.72
C VAL A 430 21.12 -0.89 52.23
N GLY A 431 20.94 -0.98 53.55
CA GLY A 431 19.65 -1.34 54.18
C GLY A 431 19.43 -2.84 54.34
N ASP A 432 18.15 -3.24 54.41
CA ASP A 432 17.76 -4.63 54.64
C ASP A 432 18.14 -5.55 53.46
N PRO A 433 18.47 -6.84 53.71
CA PRO A 433 18.80 -7.78 52.66
C PRO A 433 17.62 -7.98 51.68
N PHE A 434 17.83 -7.64 50.42
CA PHE A 434 16.88 -7.86 49.32
C PHE A 434 17.56 -8.67 48.22
N ASN A 435 16.85 -9.65 47.66
CA ASN A 435 17.28 -10.42 46.49
C ASN A 435 16.10 -10.73 45.58
N LEU A 436 16.25 -10.43 44.29
CA LEU A 436 15.33 -10.80 43.21
C LEU A 436 16.12 -11.42 42.06
N THR A 437 15.59 -12.49 41.46
CA THR A 437 16.20 -13.15 40.31
C THR A 437 15.14 -13.61 39.33
N PHE A 438 15.33 -13.34 38.04
CA PHE A 438 14.48 -13.88 36.98
C PHE A 438 15.30 -14.33 35.76
N HIS A 439 14.85 -15.42 35.13
CA HIS A 439 15.52 -16.11 34.04
C HIS A 439 14.60 -16.20 32.81
N THR A 440 14.86 -15.36 31.80
CA THR A 440 14.05 -15.32 30.57
C THR A 440 14.88 -15.48 29.30
N GLY A 441 16.15 -15.07 29.31
CA GLY A 441 17.08 -15.12 28.18
C GLY A 441 18.39 -14.43 28.52
N GLN A 442 19.24 -14.16 27.51
CA GLN A 442 20.47 -13.42 27.71
C GLN A 442 20.16 -11.92 27.80
N CYS A 443 20.27 -11.36 29.00
CA CYS A 443 20.04 -9.93 29.23
C CYS A 443 21.24 -9.10 28.77
N LEU A 444 21.02 -8.22 27.80
CA LEU A 444 22.06 -7.40 27.17
C LEU A 444 22.23 -6.03 27.83
N CYS A 445 21.16 -5.48 28.41
CA CYS A 445 21.20 -4.16 29.03
C CYS A 445 20.25 -4.05 30.22
N LEU A 446 20.67 -3.28 31.22
CA LEU A 446 19.96 -3.06 32.48
C LEU A 446 19.82 -1.57 32.79
N SER A 447 18.75 -1.25 33.51
CA SER A 447 18.57 0.04 34.16
C SER A 447 17.79 -0.18 35.45
N LEU A 448 18.09 0.58 36.49
CA LEU A 448 17.53 0.39 37.83
C LEU A 448 17.09 1.72 38.42
N SER A 449 15.88 1.75 38.98
CA SER A 449 15.34 2.89 39.72
C SER A 449 15.20 2.55 41.20
N LYS A 450 14.50 3.39 41.98
CA LYS A 450 14.17 3.07 43.37
C LYS A 450 13.12 1.96 43.48
N THR A 451 12.22 1.86 42.51
CA THR A 451 11.02 1.01 42.57
C THR A 451 11.02 -0.11 41.53
N THR A 452 11.75 0.03 40.43
CA THR A 452 11.69 -0.91 39.30
C THR A 452 13.07 -1.25 38.72
N VAL A 453 13.15 -2.42 38.08
CA VAL A 453 14.28 -2.87 37.26
C VAL A 453 13.82 -3.11 35.83
N ALA A 454 14.57 -2.56 34.90
CA ALA A 454 14.33 -2.64 33.47
C ALA A 454 15.40 -3.51 32.82
N SER A 455 14.97 -4.49 32.02
CA SER A 455 15.85 -5.49 31.41
C SER A 455 15.55 -5.67 29.94
N GLY A 456 16.58 -5.54 29.09
CA GLY A 456 16.51 -5.80 27.66
C GLY A 456 17.26 -7.07 27.28
N PHE A 457 16.71 -7.84 26.33
CA PHE A 457 17.22 -9.16 25.96
C PHE A 457 17.65 -9.25 24.50
N ASP A 458 18.43 -10.29 24.19
CA ASP A 458 18.97 -10.58 22.86
C ASP A 458 17.90 -10.96 21.83
N ASP A 459 16.81 -11.57 22.27
CA ASP A 459 15.69 -11.95 21.42
C ASP A 459 14.73 -10.79 21.09
N GLY A 460 15.01 -9.58 21.59
CA GLY A 460 14.19 -8.38 21.42
C GLY A 460 13.10 -8.19 22.47
N SER A 461 12.98 -9.09 23.45
CA SER A 461 12.07 -8.89 24.58
C SER A 461 12.59 -7.80 25.54
N PHE A 462 11.64 -7.15 26.20
CA PHE A 462 11.84 -6.15 27.24
C PHE A 462 10.96 -6.48 28.43
N ILE A 463 11.53 -6.41 29.63
CA ILE A 463 10.83 -6.63 30.89
C ILE A 463 11.06 -5.44 31.82
N LEU A 464 9.96 -4.89 32.33
CA LEU A 464 9.95 -3.99 33.48
C LEU A 464 9.41 -4.77 34.67
N ALA A 465 10.17 -4.87 35.75
CA ALA A 465 9.78 -5.58 36.97
C ALA A 465 9.73 -4.62 38.17
N SER A 466 8.72 -4.79 39.02
CA SER A 466 8.58 -4.08 40.28
C SER A 466 9.44 -4.75 41.36
N LEU A 467 10.23 -3.95 42.07
CA LEU A 467 11.01 -4.40 43.22
C LEU A 467 10.12 -4.68 44.44
N GLU A 468 9.02 -3.93 44.57
CA GLU A 468 8.02 -4.11 45.63
C GLU A 468 7.21 -5.39 45.42
N GLU A 469 6.66 -5.58 44.21
CA GLU A 469 5.84 -6.75 43.86
C GLU A 469 6.70 -7.98 43.54
N ARG A 470 8.03 -7.82 43.44
CA ARG A 470 9.01 -8.87 43.13
C ARG A 470 8.69 -9.65 41.85
N GLY A 471 8.23 -8.95 40.82
CA GLY A 471 7.78 -9.59 39.59
C GLY A 471 7.66 -8.65 38.39
N PRO A 472 7.52 -9.21 37.17
CA PRO A 472 7.33 -8.42 35.96
C PRO A 472 5.97 -7.69 35.98
N ILE A 473 6.00 -6.38 35.76
CA ILE A 473 4.80 -5.55 35.56
C ILE A 473 4.52 -5.29 34.09
N VAL A 474 5.56 -5.29 33.24
CA VAL A 474 5.43 -5.20 31.79
C VAL A 474 6.37 -6.22 31.16
N ASN A 475 5.84 -6.98 30.19
CA ASN A 475 6.61 -7.86 29.33
C ASN A 475 6.17 -7.62 27.88
N MET A 476 7.10 -7.24 27.02
CA MET A 476 6.79 -6.96 25.62
C MET A 476 7.94 -7.34 24.70
N LYS A 477 7.58 -7.72 23.47
CA LYS A 477 8.52 -8.03 22.40
C LYS A 477 8.02 -7.41 21.10
N PRO A 478 8.17 -6.09 20.89
CA PRO A 478 7.69 -5.43 19.67
C PRO A 478 8.41 -5.96 18.43
N PHE A 479 9.71 -6.27 18.52
CA PHE A 479 10.52 -6.76 17.41
C PHE A 479 11.34 -7.98 17.83
N ASN A 480 11.88 -8.73 16.86
CA ASN A 480 12.88 -9.77 17.12
C ASN A 480 14.31 -9.21 17.12
N THR A 481 14.45 -7.90 16.89
CA THR A 481 15.73 -7.18 16.97
C THR A 481 16.16 -7.05 18.44
N PRO A 482 17.43 -7.34 18.81
CA PRO A 482 17.89 -7.23 20.20
C PRO A 482 17.65 -5.85 20.81
N VAL A 483 17.32 -5.80 22.10
CA VAL A 483 17.28 -4.53 22.84
C VAL A 483 18.71 -4.01 23.00
N LYS A 484 18.98 -2.82 22.46
CA LYS A 484 20.30 -2.20 22.51
C LYS A 484 20.55 -1.42 23.79
N LYS A 485 19.50 -0.81 24.34
CA LYS A 485 19.61 0.02 25.54
C LYS A 485 18.27 0.14 26.26
N VAL A 486 18.32 0.18 27.58
CA VAL A 486 17.21 0.56 28.46
C VAL A 486 17.68 1.70 29.37
N THR A 487 16.83 2.67 29.66
CA THR A 487 17.20 3.80 30.55
C THR A 487 15.98 4.33 31.28
N HIS A 488 16.06 4.41 32.61
CA HIS A 488 14.99 5.01 33.42
C HIS A 488 14.93 6.52 33.18
N ILE A 489 13.73 7.03 32.92
CA ILE A 489 13.40 8.46 32.83
C ILE A 489 12.87 8.93 34.19
N THR A 490 12.00 8.12 34.78
CA THR A 490 11.48 8.25 36.16
C THR A 490 11.55 6.90 36.84
N ASP A 491 11.09 6.83 38.09
CA ASP A 491 11.10 5.57 38.85
C ASP A 491 10.27 4.44 38.18
N ASP A 492 9.22 4.79 37.42
CA ASP A 492 8.32 3.82 36.77
C ASP A 492 8.24 3.95 35.23
N SER A 493 9.07 4.82 34.63
CA SER A 493 9.06 5.07 33.19
C SER A 493 10.44 4.86 32.58
N VAL A 494 10.48 4.13 31.47
CA VAL A 494 11.71 3.63 30.86
C VAL A 494 11.72 3.93 29.37
N LEU A 495 12.84 4.47 28.88
CA LEU A 495 13.17 4.52 27.47
C LEU A 495 13.80 3.19 27.05
N VAL A 496 13.23 2.53 26.05
CA VAL A 496 13.71 1.26 25.49
C VAL A 496 14.09 1.48 24.03
N GLN A 497 15.26 0.98 23.63
CA GLN A 497 15.80 1.13 22.28
C GLN A 497 16.03 -0.22 21.60
N TRP A 498 15.33 -0.45 20.49
CA TRP A 498 15.54 -1.52 19.52
C TRP A 498 16.19 -0.93 18.28
N ASP A 499 17.52 -0.85 18.30
CA ASP A 499 18.30 -0.22 17.22
C ASP A 499 17.88 1.25 16.96
N LEU A 500 17.28 1.58 15.80
CA LEU A 500 16.81 2.95 15.51
C LEU A 500 15.40 3.23 16.08
N ALA A 501 14.68 2.22 16.56
CA ALA A 501 13.36 2.38 17.16
C ALA A 501 13.46 2.59 18.67
N CYS A 502 12.79 3.62 19.20
CA CYS A 502 12.77 3.95 20.63
C CYS A 502 11.34 4.14 21.13
N ALA A 503 11.02 3.60 22.30
CA ALA A 503 9.73 3.79 22.96
C ALA A 503 9.87 4.13 24.44
N VAL A 504 8.92 4.89 24.96
CA VAL A 504 8.71 5.10 26.39
C VAL A 504 7.70 4.07 26.87
N VAL A 505 8.08 3.35 27.92
CA VAL A 505 7.31 2.27 28.52
C VAL A 505 7.16 2.50 30.02
N SER A 506 5.94 2.42 30.52
CA SER A 506 5.61 2.33 31.94
C SER A 506 4.52 1.27 32.14
N ARG A 507 4.06 1.09 33.39
CA ARG A 507 2.97 0.14 33.73
C ARG A 507 1.75 0.27 32.82
N ASP A 508 1.32 1.51 32.55
CA ASP A 508 0.05 1.79 31.84
C ASP A 508 0.25 2.44 30.47
N LYS A 509 1.50 2.62 30.03
CA LYS A 509 1.82 3.47 28.88
C LYS A 509 2.88 2.85 27.98
N PHE A 510 2.58 2.81 26.68
CA PHE A 510 3.52 2.47 25.62
C PHE A 510 3.41 3.50 24.50
N GLN A 511 4.47 4.27 24.24
CA GLN A 511 4.49 5.28 23.19
C GLN A 511 5.83 5.30 22.46
N TRP A 512 5.80 5.30 21.14
CA TRP A 512 7.01 5.46 20.33
C TRP A 512 7.54 6.90 20.42
N CYS A 513 8.85 7.07 20.52
CA CYS A 513 9.52 8.37 20.48
C CYS A 513 10.36 8.54 19.23
N SER A 514 10.84 7.44 18.67
CA SER A 514 11.60 7.42 17.43
C SER A 514 11.30 6.14 16.68
N LEU A 515 11.12 6.26 15.37
CA LEU A 515 10.94 5.14 14.46
C LEU A 515 11.82 5.36 13.22
N PRO A 516 12.31 4.28 12.58
CA PRO A 516 13.16 4.37 11.41
C PRO A 516 12.42 5.01 10.21
N LYS A 517 13.12 5.84 9.43
CA LYS A 517 12.59 6.47 8.22
C LYS A 517 13.07 5.74 6.97
N PHE A 518 12.15 5.51 6.04
CA PHE A 518 12.38 4.83 4.76
C PHE A 518 12.12 5.77 3.59
N ASN A 519 12.70 5.45 2.44
CA ASN A 519 12.37 6.11 1.18
C ASN A 519 10.93 5.78 0.79
N GLY A 520 10.31 6.62 -0.03
CA GLY A 520 8.94 6.41 -0.46
C GLY A 520 8.72 5.11 -1.24
N ALA A 521 7.47 4.63 -1.21
CA ALA A 521 7.06 3.38 -1.82
C ALA A 521 5.58 3.43 -2.22
N GLN A 522 5.23 2.71 -3.28
CA GLN A 522 3.86 2.63 -3.81
C GLN A 522 3.00 1.65 -3.01
N ILE A 523 3.61 0.55 -2.59
CA ILE A 523 2.95 -0.52 -1.87
C ILE A 523 3.84 -0.99 -0.72
N SER A 524 3.19 -1.40 0.37
CA SER A 524 3.87 -1.93 1.52
C SER A 524 3.12 -3.10 2.13
N ALA A 525 3.89 -3.93 2.83
CA ALA A 525 3.38 -4.89 3.78
C ALA A 525 4.32 -4.93 4.99
N PHE A 526 3.76 -5.14 6.18
CA PHE A 526 4.53 -5.24 7.40
C PHE A 526 4.20 -6.55 8.11
N ALA A 527 5.21 -7.33 8.48
CA ALA A 527 5.01 -8.50 9.32
C ALA A 527 6.24 -8.83 10.17
N ALA A 528 5.98 -9.01 11.48
CA ALA A 528 6.92 -9.42 12.52
C ALA A 528 8.35 -8.86 12.39
N ASP A 529 8.41 -7.52 12.29
CA ASP A 529 9.61 -6.67 12.16
C ASP A 529 10.21 -6.49 10.76
N LEU A 530 9.63 -7.13 9.75
CA LEU A 530 9.98 -6.92 8.35
C LEU A 530 9.02 -5.93 7.69
N LEU A 531 9.59 -4.98 6.96
CA LEU A 531 8.88 -4.04 6.10
C LEU A 531 9.23 -4.35 4.64
N ALA A 532 8.25 -4.83 3.89
CA ALA A 532 8.34 -4.99 2.45
C ALA A 532 7.85 -3.71 1.76
N LEU A 533 8.68 -3.14 0.89
CA LEU A 533 8.40 -1.94 0.11
C LEU A 533 8.48 -2.27 -1.37
N GLY A 534 7.39 -2.07 -2.10
CA GLY A 534 7.33 -2.21 -3.54
C GLY A 534 7.26 -0.85 -4.24
N GLY A 535 8.02 -0.74 -5.32
CA GLY A 535 7.99 0.40 -6.24
C GLY A 535 8.23 -0.04 -7.68
N PRO A 536 8.46 0.91 -8.61
CA PRO A 536 8.60 0.62 -10.03
C PRO A 536 9.72 -0.38 -10.38
N GLY A 537 10.84 -0.32 -9.66
CA GLY A 537 11.99 -1.21 -9.85
C GLY A 537 11.91 -2.56 -9.13
N GLY A 538 10.81 -2.84 -8.44
CA GLY A 538 10.57 -4.10 -7.73
C GLY A 538 10.39 -3.94 -6.23
N MET A 539 10.70 -4.99 -5.47
CA MET A 539 10.49 -5.07 -4.02
C MET A 539 11.81 -5.06 -3.26
N SER A 540 11.84 -4.34 -2.16
CA SER A 540 12.89 -4.43 -1.14
C SER A 540 12.28 -4.79 0.21
N ILE A 541 12.86 -5.74 0.91
CA ILE A 541 12.46 -6.12 2.26
C ILE A 541 13.53 -5.67 3.24
N TYR A 542 13.12 -4.93 4.26
CA TYR A 542 13.99 -4.40 5.30
C TYR A 542 13.65 -5.01 6.65
N ASN A 543 14.65 -5.26 7.48
CA ASN A 543 14.43 -5.34 8.92
C ASN A 543 14.14 -3.92 9.40
N PHE A 544 12.93 -3.71 9.89
CA PHE A 544 12.40 -2.39 10.16
C PHE A 544 13.24 -1.63 11.20
N PRO A 545 13.46 -2.14 12.43
CA PRO A 545 14.18 -1.39 13.47
C PRO A 545 15.61 -1.01 13.09
N SER A 546 16.32 -1.85 12.34
CA SER A 546 17.71 -1.60 11.94
C SER A 546 17.87 -0.90 10.58
N LYS A 547 16.79 -0.76 9.80
CA LYS A 547 16.82 -0.33 8.39
C LYS A 547 17.75 -1.18 7.50
N LYS A 548 18.10 -2.40 7.93
CA LYS A 548 18.96 -3.30 7.14
C LYS A 548 18.17 -3.92 6.00
N LEU A 549 18.65 -3.79 4.77
CA LEU A 549 18.11 -4.50 3.61
C LEU A 549 18.35 -6.01 3.78
N VAL A 550 17.28 -6.80 3.66
CA VAL A 550 17.28 -8.26 3.85
C VAL A 550 17.17 -8.98 2.51
N ALA A 551 16.26 -8.55 1.64
CA ALA A 551 16.02 -9.19 0.34
C ALA A 551 15.55 -8.19 -0.72
N VAL A 552 15.77 -8.52 -2.00
CA VAL A 552 15.29 -7.75 -3.16
C VAL A 552 14.65 -8.69 -4.17
N ILE A 553 13.47 -8.34 -4.67
CA ILE A 553 12.86 -8.98 -5.84
C ILE A 553 12.84 -7.96 -6.99
N PRO A 554 13.66 -8.14 -8.04
CA PRO A 554 13.77 -7.19 -9.15
C PRO A 554 12.66 -7.40 -10.19
N LYS A 555 11.41 -7.60 -9.73
CA LYS A 555 10.23 -7.72 -10.59
C LYS A 555 9.21 -6.69 -10.18
N ARG A 556 8.65 -5.99 -11.17
CA ARG A 556 7.57 -5.04 -10.94
C ARG A 556 6.37 -5.75 -10.33
N LEU A 557 5.82 -5.15 -9.28
CA LEU A 557 4.73 -5.73 -8.52
C LEU A 557 3.40 -5.03 -8.80
N ILE A 558 2.34 -5.83 -8.86
CA ILE A 558 0.95 -5.39 -8.75
C ILE A 558 0.58 -5.24 -7.27
N GLY A 559 1.05 -6.13 -6.39
CA GLY A 559 0.71 -6.01 -4.98
C GLY A 559 1.62 -6.82 -4.09
N ILE A 560 1.69 -6.41 -2.83
CA ILE A 560 2.30 -7.17 -1.73
C ILE A 560 1.29 -7.21 -0.60
N CYS A 561 1.18 -8.34 0.06
CA CYS A 561 0.56 -8.44 1.38
C CYS A 561 1.37 -9.40 2.25
N SER A 562 1.09 -9.40 3.53
CA SER A 562 1.56 -10.42 4.46
C SER A 562 0.35 -11.18 4.97
N SER A 563 0.48 -12.49 5.18
CA SER A 563 -0.49 -13.23 6.00
C SER A 563 -0.22 -12.88 7.46
N SER A 564 -0.63 -11.71 7.90
CA SER A 564 -0.62 -11.40 9.33
C SER A 564 -1.90 -11.94 9.93
N VAL A 565 -1.79 -13.05 10.65
CA VAL A 565 -2.67 -13.32 11.78
C VAL A 565 -2.43 -12.18 12.77
N CYS A 566 -3.17 -11.09 12.61
CA CYS A 566 -3.40 -10.20 13.75
C CYS A 566 -4.08 -11.08 14.82
N PHE A 567 -3.54 -11.06 16.03
CA PHE A 567 -4.10 -11.63 17.28
C PHE A 567 -3.72 -13.05 17.74
N SER A 568 -2.85 -13.83 17.08
CA SER A 568 -2.43 -15.12 17.68
C SER A 568 -1.02 -15.07 18.28
N THR A 569 -0.97 -15.38 19.58
CA THR A 569 0.19 -15.41 20.49
C THR A 569 1.14 -16.60 20.26
N LEU A 570 0.99 -17.34 19.16
CA LEU A 570 1.79 -18.54 18.88
C LEU A 570 2.88 -18.23 17.87
N SER A 571 4.03 -17.82 18.39
CA SER A 571 5.30 -17.49 17.71
C SER A 571 6.01 -18.65 17.01
N SER A 572 5.30 -19.69 16.55
CA SER A 572 5.93 -20.90 15.97
C SER A 572 5.66 -21.16 14.48
N LEU A 573 4.77 -20.37 13.85
CA LEU A 573 4.55 -20.43 12.41
C LEU A 573 5.25 -19.21 11.78
N GLY A 574 6.26 -19.46 10.93
CA GLY A 574 7.00 -18.40 10.25
C GLY A 574 6.10 -17.48 9.41
N ILE A 575 6.62 -16.31 9.10
CA ILE A 575 5.90 -15.20 8.47
C ILE A 575 5.89 -15.40 6.97
N ARG A 576 4.75 -15.13 6.32
CA ARG A 576 4.69 -15.15 4.86
C ARG A 576 4.37 -13.79 4.26
N PHE A 577 5.09 -13.46 3.19
CA PHE A 577 4.74 -12.38 2.28
C PHE A 577 4.29 -12.97 0.96
N PHE A 578 3.23 -12.40 0.39
CA PHE A 578 2.74 -12.74 -0.93
C PHE A 578 2.97 -11.53 -1.82
N ALA A 579 3.70 -11.73 -2.91
CA ALA A 579 3.96 -10.72 -3.91
C ALA A 579 3.37 -11.19 -5.24
N LEU A 580 2.57 -10.33 -5.88
CA LEU A 580 2.03 -10.55 -7.20
C LEU A 580 2.75 -9.66 -8.19
N THR A 581 3.38 -10.25 -9.21
CA THR A 581 4.10 -9.49 -10.24
C THR A 581 3.20 -9.00 -11.35
N ALA A 582 3.67 -8.05 -12.15
CA ALA A 582 2.99 -7.58 -13.37
C ALA A 582 2.75 -8.69 -14.42
N ASP A 583 3.56 -9.76 -14.40
CA ASP A 583 3.43 -10.91 -15.29
C ASP A 583 2.53 -12.05 -14.74
N ASN A 584 1.66 -11.74 -13.77
CA ASN A 584 0.79 -12.72 -13.09
C ASN A 584 1.56 -13.88 -12.43
N GLU A 585 2.72 -13.60 -11.86
CA GLU A 585 3.46 -14.54 -11.05
C GLU A 585 3.16 -14.28 -9.57
N LEU A 586 2.73 -15.33 -8.87
CA LEU A 586 2.59 -15.35 -7.43
C LEU A 586 3.89 -15.83 -6.80
N ILE A 587 4.52 -14.97 -6.00
CA ILE A 587 5.72 -15.28 -5.22
C ILE A 587 5.34 -15.30 -3.75
N VAL A 588 5.52 -16.45 -3.10
CA VAL A 588 5.31 -16.64 -1.67
C VAL A 588 6.69 -16.71 -1.00
N LEU A 589 6.97 -15.74 -0.15
CA LEU A 589 8.18 -15.70 0.68
C LEU A 589 7.85 -16.20 2.07
N TYR A 590 8.74 -17.02 2.62
CA TYR A 590 8.68 -17.47 4.01
C TYR A 590 9.86 -16.94 4.80
N SER A 591 9.58 -16.37 5.96
CA SER A 591 10.56 -15.81 6.87
C SER A 591 10.47 -16.49 8.23
N HIS A 592 11.54 -17.16 8.63
CA HIS A 592 11.70 -17.68 9.99
C HIS A 592 13.04 -17.25 10.59
N ARG A 593 14.16 -17.67 10.00
CA ARG A 593 15.51 -17.20 10.37
C ARG A 593 16.13 -16.38 9.24
N GLU A 594 15.90 -16.83 8.02
CA GLU A 594 16.22 -16.16 6.76
C GLU A 594 14.92 -16.03 5.95
N ILE A 595 14.94 -15.21 4.91
CA ILE A 595 13.83 -15.04 3.97
C ILE A 595 14.14 -15.88 2.74
N ASP A 596 13.29 -16.88 2.48
CA ASP A 596 13.39 -17.77 1.33
C ASP A 596 12.12 -17.68 0.47
N VAL A 597 12.26 -18.03 -0.81
CA VAL A 597 11.10 -18.25 -1.70
C VAL A 597 10.53 -19.64 -1.39
N ASP A 598 9.36 -19.69 -0.74
CA ASP A 598 8.63 -20.94 -0.47
C ASP A 598 7.97 -21.45 -1.75
N HIS A 599 7.41 -20.52 -2.54
CA HIS A 599 6.76 -20.87 -3.80
C HIS A 599 6.80 -19.74 -4.82
N GLN A 600 6.84 -20.12 -6.09
CA GLN A 600 6.76 -19.21 -7.24
C GLN A 600 6.05 -19.92 -8.38
N SER A 601 4.95 -19.33 -8.85
CA SER A 601 4.14 -19.92 -9.92
C SER A 601 3.43 -18.84 -10.73
N LEU A 602 3.25 -19.09 -12.02
CA LEU A 602 2.31 -18.34 -12.83
C LEU A 602 0.88 -18.71 -12.43
N ILE A 603 0.02 -17.70 -12.30
CA ILE A 603 -1.39 -17.87 -11.96
C ILE A 603 -2.28 -17.33 -13.08
N ASP A 604 -3.42 -17.98 -13.31
CA ASP A 604 -4.41 -17.53 -14.28
C ASP A 604 -5.37 -16.50 -13.64
N ALA A 605 -4.89 -15.27 -13.50
CA ALA A 605 -5.67 -14.13 -13.02
C ALA A 605 -5.85 -13.09 -14.14
N ASP A 606 -7.05 -13.02 -14.71
CA ASP A 606 -7.37 -12.01 -15.73
C ASP A 606 -7.50 -10.61 -15.07
N ASP A 607 -6.74 -9.61 -15.52
CA ASP A 607 -6.78 -8.22 -15.04
C ASP A 607 -6.61 -8.08 -13.50
N ALA A 608 -5.55 -8.67 -12.95
CA ALA A 608 -5.21 -8.54 -11.54
C ALA A 608 -4.80 -7.10 -11.17
N ARG A 609 -5.33 -6.60 -10.04
CA ARG A 609 -5.11 -5.24 -9.52
C ARG A 609 -4.42 -5.21 -8.17
N ALA A 610 -4.65 -6.21 -7.34
CA ALA A 610 -4.07 -6.29 -6.01
C ALA A 610 -4.08 -7.72 -5.48
N ILE A 611 -3.39 -7.91 -4.37
CA ILE A 611 -3.35 -9.17 -3.63
C ILE A 611 -3.63 -8.91 -2.16
N CYS A 612 -4.40 -9.81 -1.57
CA CYS A 612 -4.58 -9.93 -0.14
C CYS A 612 -4.34 -11.39 0.26
N ALA A 613 -4.04 -11.65 1.52
CA ALA A 613 -3.82 -13.01 2.01
C ALA A 613 -4.54 -13.19 3.34
N VAL A 614 -5.19 -14.34 3.47
CA VAL A 614 -5.83 -14.79 4.72
C VAL A 614 -5.34 -16.22 4.94
N ASP A 615 -4.67 -16.46 6.06
CA ASP A 615 -3.99 -17.72 6.36
C ASP A 615 -3.06 -18.22 5.23
N GLU A 616 -3.48 -19.27 4.54
CA GLU A 616 -2.75 -19.98 3.48
C GLU A 616 -3.38 -19.77 2.10
N SER A 617 -4.28 -18.80 1.97
CA SER A 617 -4.97 -18.47 0.72
C SER A 617 -4.59 -17.06 0.25
N ALA A 618 -4.25 -16.96 -1.04
CA ALA A 618 -4.01 -15.71 -1.74
C ALA A 618 -5.29 -15.29 -2.47
N TYR A 619 -5.80 -14.11 -2.15
CA TYR A 619 -6.94 -13.47 -2.80
C TYR A 619 -6.40 -12.46 -3.81
N VAL A 620 -6.51 -12.78 -5.09
CA VAL A 620 -6.11 -11.89 -6.16
C VAL A 620 -7.34 -11.11 -6.62
N ILE A 621 -7.33 -9.81 -6.32
CA ILE A 621 -8.40 -8.89 -6.65
C ILE A 621 -8.23 -8.53 -8.12
N CYS A 622 -9.20 -8.93 -8.93
CA CYS A 622 -9.27 -8.62 -10.35
C CYS A 622 -10.39 -7.60 -10.60
N ASN A 623 -10.47 -7.04 -11.83
CA ASN A 623 -11.52 -6.09 -12.19
C ASN A 623 -12.92 -6.66 -11.95
N LYS A 624 -13.14 -7.91 -12.39
CA LYS A 624 -14.45 -8.55 -12.47
C LYS A 624 -14.71 -9.59 -11.39
N CYS A 625 -13.69 -9.99 -10.65
CA CYS A 625 -13.82 -11.06 -9.66
C CYS A 625 -12.70 -10.99 -8.63
N VAL A 626 -12.82 -11.78 -7.57
CA VAL A 626 -11.69 -12.23 -6.78
C VAL A 626 -11.36 -13.66 -7.20
N ALA A 627 -10.11 -13.90 -7.60
CA ALA A 627 -9.60 -15.24 -7.84
C ALA A 627 -8.83 -15.71 -6.61
N ILE A 628 -9.16 -16.88 -6.09
CA ILE A 628 -8.61 -17.40 -4.84
C ILE A 628 -7.65 -18.52 -5.18
N PHE A 629 -6.44 -18.45 -4.65
CA PHE A 629 -5.37 -19.41 -4.88
C PHE A 629 -4.85 -19.98 -3.56
N ASP A 630 -4.41 -21.23 -3.58
CA ASP A 630 -3.62 -21.79 -2.49
C ASP A 630 -2.17 -21.27 -2.54
N MET A 631 -1.35 -21.61 -1.53
CA MET A 631 0.07 -21.25 -1.49
C MET A 631 0.91 -21.84 -2.64
N ARG A 632 0.37 -22.81 -3.40
CA ARG A 632 1.02 -23.46 -4.54
C ARG A 632 0.54 -22.88 -5.88
N GLY A 633 -0.20 -21.77 -5.85
CA GLY A 633 -0.72 -21.11 -7.05
C GLY A 633 -1.87 -21.85 -7.73
N ASN A 634 -2.44 -22.89 -7.12
CA ASN A 634 -3.61 -23.56 -7.66
C ASN A 634 -4.85 -22.75 -7.36
N ARG A 635 -5.69 -22.55 -8.37
CA ARG A 635 -6.97 -21.85 -8.21
C ARG A 635 -7.94 -22.70 -7.39
N ILE A 636 -8.36 -22.18 -6.25
CA ILE A 636 -9.35 -22.80 -5.35
C ILE A 636 -10.76 -22.44 -5.81
N ASP A 637 -11.03 -21.14 -6.01
CA ASP A 637 -12.37 -20.64 -6.32
C ASP A 637 -12.32 -19.26 -7.00
N THR A 638 -13.47 -18.76 -7.42
CA THR A 638 -13.65 -17.42 -7.99
C THR A 638 -14.99 -16.84 -7.63
N VAL A 639 -14.97 -15.61 -7.12
CA VAL A 639 -16.17 -14.86 -6.76
C VAL A 639 -16.30 -13.67 -7.70
N ASP A 640 -17.32 -13.69 -8.54
CA ASP A 640 -17.59 -12.59 -9.47
C ASP A 640 -18.18 -11.37 -8.76
N PHE A 641 -17.73 -10.19 -9.18
CA PHE A 641 -18.20 -8.93 -8.67
C PHE A 641 -19.29 -8.32 -9.55
N PRO A 642 -20.24 -7.59 -8.94
CA PRO A 642 -21.25 -6.85 -9.70
C PRO A 642 -20.70 -5.55 -10.30
N ALA A 643 -19.60 -5.03 -9.74
CA ALA A 643 -18.94 -3.76 -10.08
C ALA A 643 -17.45 -3.86 -9.70
N PRO A 644 -16.57 -2.95 -10.14
CA PRO A 644 -15.19 -2.93 -9.69
C PRO A 644 -15.13 -2.63 -8.17
N PRO A 645 -14.35 -3.39 -7.37
CA PRO A 645 -14.19 -3.10 -5.96
C PRO A 645 -13.42 -1.80 -5.74
N ARG A 646 -13.82 -1.00 -4.74
CA ARG A 646 -13.15 0.26 -4.38
C ARG A 646 -12.07 0.05 -3.33
N PHE A 647 -12.38 -0.76 -2.32
CA PHE A 647 -11.47 -1.07 -1.23
C PHE A 647 -11.57 -2.54 -0.90
N PHE A 648 -10.51 -3.07 -0.32
CA PHE A 648 -10.47 -4.45 0.14
C PHE A 648 -9.48 -4.58 1.28
N GLU A 649 -9.76 -5.50 2.20
CA GLU A 649 -8.91 -5.71 3.36
C GLU A 649 -9.12 -7.11 3.93
N ALA A 650 -8.04 -7.76 4.35
CA ALA A 650 -8.13 -9.02 5.09
C ALA A 650 -8.56 -8.76 6.55
N SER A 651 -9.37 -9.67 7.08
CA SER A 651 -9.58 -9.85 8.50
C SER A 651 -8.90 -11.15 8.95
N SER A 652 -9.15 -11.61 10.18
CA SER A 652 -8.47 -12.79 10.73
C SER A 652 -8.96 -14.10 10.10
N ARG A 653 -10.22 -14.18 9.65
CA ARG A 653 -10.82 -15.41 9.07
C ARG A 653 -11.46 -15.19 7.71
N GLY A 654 -11.33 -14.00 7.14
CA GLY A 654 -11.96 -13.68 5.88
C GLY A 654 -11.42 -12.42 5.26
N PHE A 655 -12.16 -11.95 4.27
CA PHE A 655 -11.74 -10.90 3.39
C PHE A 655 -12.93 -10.00 3.05
N TYR A 656 -12.77 -8.70 3.28
CA TYR A 656 -13.75 -7.70 2.94
C TYR A 656 -13.49 -7.13 1.55
N VAL A 657 -14.58 -6.98 0.80
CA VAL A 657 -14.62 -6.26 -0.48
C VAL A 657 -15.66 -5.16 -0.37
N CYS A 658 -15.25 -3.92 -0.59
CA CYS A 658 -16.09 -2.75 -0.45
C CYS A 658 -16.32 -2.10 -1.82
N PHE A 659 -17.61 -1.94 -2.17
CA PHE A 659 -18.10 -1.22 -3.33
C PHE A 659 -18.63 0.15 -2.89
N ALA A 660 -19.21 0.94 -3.79
CA ALA A 660 -19.69 2.28 -3.44
C ALA A 660 -20.75 2.28 -2.33
N ARG A 661 -21.66 1.31 -2.31
CA ARG A 661 -22.81 1.27 -1.39
C ARG A 661 -23.09 -0.13 -0.84
N MET A 662 -22.13 -1.03 -0.99
CA MET A 662 -22.27 -2.42 -0.56
C MET A 662 -20.93 -2.96 -0.12
N ILE A 663 -20.93 -3.80 0.91
CA ILE A 663 -19.74 -4.43 1.45
C ILE A 663 -19.99 -5.92 1.47
N TRP A 664 -19.04 -6.70 0.97
CA TRP A 664 -19.08 -8.15 0.99
C TRP A 664 -18.03 -8.63 1.96
N TYR A 665 -18.40 -9.60 2.80
CA TYR A 665 -17.47 -10.38 3.59
C TYR A 665 -17.43 -11.79 3.01
N ILE A 666 -16.26 -12.21 2.55
CA ILE A 666 -15.98 -13.54 2.03
C ILE A 666 -15.19 -14.27 3.11
N SER A 667 -15.80 -15.26 3.75
CA SER A 667 -15.13 -16.02 4.81
C SER A 667 -14.23 -17.11 4.22
N ARG A 668 -13.42 -17.75 5.07
CA ARG A 668 -12.56 -18.87 4.69
C ARG A 668 -13.29 -20.08 4.10
N ASP A 669 -14.53 -20.34 4.51
CA ASP A 669 -15.33 -21.46 3.98
C ASP A 669 -16.07 -21.09 2.68
N MET A 670 -15.75 -19.92 2.10
CA MET A 670 -16.36 -19.34 0.92
C MET A 670 -17.82 -18.92 1.09
N SER A 671 -18.34 -18.91 2.33
CA SER A 671 -19.62 -18.25 2.60
C SER A 671 -19.48 -16.73 2.43
N MET A 672 -20.49 -16.15 1.78
CA MET A 672 -20.54 -14.73 1.49
C MET A 672 -21.65 -14.05 2.27
N LYS A 673 -21.31 -12.92 2.88
CA LYS A 673 -22.27 -12.03 3.54
C LYS A 673 -22.26 -10.66 2.87
N LYS A 674 -23.42 -10.23 2.36
CA LYS A 674 -23.61 -8.93 1.71
C LYS A 674 -24.23 -7.95 2.69
N ILE A 675 -23.61 -6.78 2.84
CA ILE A 675 -23.96 -5.74 3.81
C ILE A 675 -24.26 -4.45 3.03
N PRO A 676 -25.54 -4.08 2.86
CA PRO A 676 -25.92 -2.88 2.11
C PRO A 676 -25.68 -1.60 2.91
N PHE A 677 -25.32 -0.52 2.21
CA PHE A 677 -25.17 0.83 2.75
C PHE A 677 -25.73 1.88 1.77
N ASP A 678 -27.05 2.04 1.76
CA ASP A 678 -27.73 2.84 0.73
C ASP A 678 -27.70 4.35 0.96
N LYS A 679 -27.09 4.82 2.05
CA LYS A 679 -27.17 6.23 2.48
C LYS A 679 -26.32 7.16 1.62
N SER A 680 -25.13 6.75 1.21
CA SER A 680 -24.17 7.55 0.43
C SER A 680 -23.02 6.68 -0.07
N ASN A 681 -22.19 7.21 -0.97
CA ASN A 681 -20.99 6.52 -1.41
C ASN A 681 -19.96 6.38 -0.27
N ILE A 682 -19.36 5.20 -0.18
CA ILE A 682 -18.23 4.89 0.68
C ILE A 682 -16.96 5.41 0.00
N VAL A 683 -16.26 6.32 0.68
CA VAL A 683 -15.05 6.98 0.17
C VAL A 683 -13.76 6.44 0.80
N CYS A 684 -13.88 5.67 1.88
CA CYS A 684 -12.77 4.91 2.47
C CYS A 684 -13.35 3.77 3.32
N PHE A 685 -12.60 2.67 3.44
CA PHE A 685 -12.98 1.48 4.21
C PHE A 685 -11.81 1.04 5.10
N CYS A 686 -12.11 0.43 6.25
CA CYS A 686 -11.12 -0.20 7.11
C CYS A 686 -11.76 -1.39 7.85
N ALA A 687 -11.20 -2.59 7.72
CA ALA A 687 -11.56 -3.74 8.55
C ALA A 687 -11.05 -3.55 10.00
N ILE A 688 -11.79 -4.06 10.98
CA ILE A 688 -11.36 -4.14 12.38
C ILE A 688 -11.18 -5.61 12.76
N ASP A 689 -12.22 -6.40 12.52
CA ASP A 689 -12.24 -7.86 12.69
C ASP A 689 -13.27 -8.48 11.73
N ASP A 690 -13.58 -9.77 11.89
CA ASP A 690 -14.51 -10.51 11.01
C ASP A 690 -15.96 -10.01 11.08
N ASP A 691 -16.35 -9.28 12.13
CA ASP A 691 -17.71 -8.80 12.37
C ASP A 691 -17.81 -7.27 12.49
N LYS A 692 -16.70 -6.55 12.56
CA LYS A 692 -16.61 -5.09 12.75
C LYS A 692 -15.72 -4.45 11.69
N PHE A 693 -16.15 -3.30 11.21
CA PHE A 693 -15.39 -2.48 10.27
C PHE A 693 -15.79 -1.01 10.37
N CYS A 694 -14.97 -0.13 9.79
CA CYS A 694 -15.22 1.29 9.64
C CYS A 694 -15.43 1.67 8.17
N ILE A 695 -16.35 2.59 7.93
CA ILE A 695 -16.52 3.24 6.62
C ILE A 695 -16.51 4.75 6.77
N ALA A 696 -15.98 5.42 5.75
CA ALA A 696 -16.11 6.85 5.59
C ALA A 696 -17.05 7.16 4.43
N THR A 697 -17.80 8.23 4.59
CA THR A 697 -18.54 8.93 3.54
C THR A 697 -17.93 10.32 3.37
N SER A 698 -18.41 11.10 2.40
CA SER A 698 -17.95 12.49 2.21
C SER A 698 -18.17 13.39 3.43
N THR A 699 -19.00 13.00 4.41
CA THR A 699 -19.38 13.85 5.55
C THR A 699 -19.25 13.17 6.91
N ARG A 700 -19.05 11.85 6.97
CA ARG A 700 -19.08 11.09 8.23
C ARG A 700 -18.14 9.89 8.20
N VAL A 701 -17.69 9.51 9.38
CA VAL A 701 -17.05 8.21 9.65
C VAL A 701 -18.02 7.40 10.50
N LEU A 702 -18.24 6.16 10.11
CA LEU A 702 -19.19 5.24 10.73
C LEU A 702 -18.46 3.96 11.13
N THR A 703 -18.78 3.44 12.30
CA THR A 703 -18.43 2.08 12.72
C THR A 703 -19.62 1.17 12.46
N CYS A 704 -19.36 -0.02 11.93
CA CYS A 704 -20.37 -1.04 11.72
C CYS A 704 -20.06 -2.27 12.57
N SER A 705 -21.08 -2.80 13.24
CA SER A 705 -21.07 -4.16 13.78
C SER A 705 -22.08 -4.99 13.00
N ALA A 706 -21.58 -6.06 12.40
CA ALA A 706 -22.32 -7.00 11.59
C ALA A 706 -22.33 -8.38 12.27
N MET A 707 -22.71 -8.47 13.55
CA MET A 707 -22.80 -9.77 14.25
C MET A 707 -24.05 -10.55 13.80
N GLY A 708 -23.85 -11.73 13.22
CA GLY A 708 -24.93 -12.60 12.76
C GLY A 708 -25.80 -11.94 11.68
N THR A 709 -27.10 -11.81 11.90
CA THR A 709 -28.03 -11.12 10.98
C THR A 709 -28.23 -9.64 11.28
N LYS A 710 -27.72 -9.15 12.42
CA LYS A 710 -27.90 -7.76 12.85
C LYS A 710 -26.77 -6.90 12.31
N ILE A 711 -27.11 -5.88 11.53
CA ILE A 711 -26.17 -4.91 10.99
C ILE A 711 -26.50 -3.55 11.61
N VAL A 712 -25.53 -2.96 12.32
CA VAL A 712 -25.70 -1.65 12.99
C VAL A 712 -24.60 -0.71 12.58
N PHE A 713 -24.97 0.39 11.91
CA PHE A 713 -24.07 1.50 11.62
C PHE A 713 -24.24 2.61 12.67
N GLN A 714 -23.15 2.99 13.32
CA GLN A 714 -23.10 4.08 14.29
C GLN A 714 -22.15 5.17 13.79
N THR A 715 -22.55 6.44 13.91
CA THR A 715 -21.66 7.55 13.59
C THR A 715 -20.58 7.68 14.65
N LEU A 716 -19.32 7.56 14.22
CA LEU A 716 -18.15 7.81 15.05
C LEU A 716 -17.84 9.31 15.11
N THR A 717 -17.78 9.97 13.95
CA THR A 717 -17.55 11.41 13.84
C THR A 717 -18.13 11.98 12.55
N LYS A 718 -18.32 13.30 12.51
CA LYS A 718 -18.52 14.05 11.26
C LYS A 718 -17.16 14.50 10.74
N VAL A 719 -17.02 14.57 9.43
CA VAL A 719 -15.81 15.07 8.76
C VAL A 719 -16.18 16.13 7.74
N ASP A 720 -15.36 17.17 7.70
CA ASP A 720 -15.43 18.31 6.78
C ASP A 720 -14.31 18.26 5.73
N LYS A 721 -13.25 17.50 6.00
CA LYS A 721 -12.14 17.24 5.09
C LYS A 721 -12.29 15.91 4.37
N ARG A 722 -11.81 15.86 3.12
CA ARG A 722 -11.73 14.61 2.35
C ARG A 722 -10.76 13.64 3.02
N ILE A 723 -11.24 12.44 3.29
CA ILE A 723 -10.43 11.34 3.82
C ILE A 723 -9.76 10.63 2.65
N ILE A 724 -8.45 10.40 2.75
CA ILE A 724 -7.68 9.67 1.74
C ILE A 724 -7.31 8.27 2.21
N SER A 725 -7.26 8.03 3.53
CA SER A 725 -7.00 6.69 4.06
C SER A 725 -7.45 6.54 5.52
N MET A 726 -7.73 5.31 5.93
CA MET A 726 -8.08 4.95 7.30
C MET A 726 -7.45 3.60 7.65
N LYS A 727 -7.08 3.42 8.93
CA LYS A 727 -6.57 2.15 9.45
C LYS A 727 -6.92 1.98 10.93
N ALA A 728 -7.28 0.76 11.34
CA ALA A 728 -7.68 0.42 12.69
C ALA A 728 -6.53 -0.22 13.45
N LEU A 729 -5.97 0.52 14.41
CA LEU A 729 -4.81 0.15 15.21
C LEU A 729 -5.24 -0.37 16.58
N SER A 730 -4.39 -1.18 17.19
CA SER A 730 -4.54 -1.59 18.58
C SER A 730 -3.62 -0.78 19.48
N SER A 731 -4.18 -0.16 20.53
CA SER A 731 -3.41 0.55 21.55
C SER A 731 -2.56 -0.39 22.43
N SER A 732 -2.89 -1.68 22.47
CA SER A 732 -2.18 -2.69 23.27
C SER A 732 -1.74 -3.90 22.43
N GLN A 733 -0.76 -4.67 22.90
CA GLN A 733 -0.25 -5.83 22.16
C GLN A 733 -1.25 -7.02 22.06
N ILE A 734 -2.35 -6.99 22.83
CA ILE A 734 -3.22 -8.16 23.03
C ILE A 734 -4.69 -7.85 22.69
N SER A 735 -5.06 -6.58 22.45
CA SER A 735 -6.46 -6.19 22.20
C SER A 735 -6.82 -6.17 20.71
N VAL A 736 -8.10 -6.43 20.41
CA VAL A 736 -8.77 -6.05 19.14
C VAL A 736 -8.50 -4.56 18.85
N PRO A 737 -8.42 -4.12 17.58
CA PRO A 737 -8.16 -2.73 17.29
C PRO A 737 -9.21 -1.84 17.95
N ASP A 738 -8.73 -0.83 18.68
CA ASP A 738 -9.54 0.07 19.49
C ASP A 738 -9.43 1.52 19.04
N THR A 739 -8.59 1.77 18.05
CA THR A 739 -8.22 3.11 17.62
C THR A 739 -8.29 3.19 16.11
N LEU A 740 -9.03 4.15 15.57
CA LEU A 740 -9.08 4.44 14.14
C LEU A 740 -8.18 5.63 13.84
N ALA A 741 -7.13 5.41 13.05
CA ALA A 741 -6.32 6.47 12.46
C ALA A 741 -6.90 6.86 11.09
N ILE A 742 -6.97 8.17 10.84
CA ILE A 742 -7.48 8.76 9.61
C ILE A 742 -6.43 9.71 9.07
N VAL A 743 -6.20 9.66 7.76
CA VAL A 743 -5.38 10.62 7.01
C VAL A 743 -6.30 11.40 6.08
N PHE A 744 -6.17 12.73 6.11
CA PHE A 744 -6.92 13.64 5.26
C PHE A 744 -6.08 14.10 4.06
N GLU A 745 -6.75 14.63 3.04
CA GLU A 745 -6.17 15.15 1.80
C GLU A 745 -5.09 16.23 2.04
N ASP A 746 -5.21 17.02 3.10
CA ASP A 746 -4.22 18.03 3.50
C ASP A 746 -3.03 17.44 4.29
N SER A 747 -2.87 16.11 4.27
CA SER A 747 -1.88 15.34 5.05
C SER A 747 -2.02 15.43 6.57
N SER A 748 -3.08 16.08 7.10
CA SER A 748 -3.35 16.02 8.53
C SER A 748 -3.85 14.63 8.94
N THR A 749 -3.56 14.24 10.18
CA THR A 749 -3.97 12.95 10.74
C THR A 749 -4.87 13.14 11.95
N ALA A 750 -5.92 12.34 12.08
CA ALA A 750 -6.75 12.28 13.28
C ALA A 750 -6.84 10.85 13.82
N ILE A 751 -7.04 10.75 15.13
CA ILE A 751 -7.19 9.48 15.84
C ILE A 751 -8.51 9.50 16.60
N TYR A 752 -9.32 8.45 16.44
CA TYR A 752 -10.61 8.29 17.10
C TYR A 752 -10.66 6.95 17.84
N GLN A 753 -11.33 6.90 18.98
CA GLN A 753 -11.53 5.66 19.73
C GLN A 753 -12.72 4.88 19.17
N ILE A 754 -12.51 3.62 18.82
CA ILE A 754 -13.53 2.71 18.31
C ILE A 754 -14.33 2.16 19.50
N PRO A 755 -15.67 2.28 19.51
CA PRO A 755 -16.49 1.73 20.58
C PRO A 755 -16.33 0.20 20.71
N GLN A 756 -15.96 -0.25 21.92
CA GLN A 756 -15.67 -1.66 22.22
C GLN A 756 -16.91 -2.51 22.60
N GLN A 757 -18.13 -2.07 22.24
CA GLN A 757 -19.38 -2.73 22.64
C GLN A 757 -19.43 -4.22 22.32
#